data_AF-A0A3M3E9U0-F1
#
_entry.id   AF-A0A3M3E9U0-F1
#
_cell.length_a   1.000
_cell.length_b   1.000
_cell.length_c   1.000
_cell.angle_alpha   90.00
_cell.angle_beta   90.00
_cell.angle_gamma   90.00
#
_symmetry.space_group_name_H-M   'P 1'
#
loop_
_entity.id
_entity.type
_entity.pdbx_description
1 polymer ?
#
loop_
_entity_poly.entity_id
_entity_poly.type
_entity_poly.pdbx_seq_one_letter_code
_entity_poly.pdbx_strand_id
1 'polypeptide(L)'
;MQVRNTLQDNVAPLSERFTVVVISHNRSAFLRRTLHYYSSYPCSVLVLDSSVECDEQIARDFPSVDYRHLPQFTYKGLQDKLVYGVSQVTTPYMVFAADDDFLLHDALTESVEFLEANPDYGLCHGYGIMYLSCATEVCYFRRDRKVHEDYNSELAEDRVIRFMDQFLPPFYAVTRTDLLQQWYSLLPPGTSFEWQEIGHTFYLLACAKARILPIPFAVRELNYGGSEHNTNVLTVLSYKDAKSVAEREQFAEFLASLPTPLIEQAPGRVKQIALDSFAAMADCLLQGRSLKGTQIIRSAWLEAGGEPVRSFGPQQFVEMPFYNQRVFDLLTGFEFLLHAMPAGRLQLQQLEGILLRQQELMRVQPNDNERTIRSRLWEAQGLYAFNRTVVKRLAESLKNSDEPEEALKLLAWGEQLDSVPGQQDRQLLENMHSGRLLSWLEARNPDTQQLKAINGHLAEHQGGPRFSILLLDLDADMFKLQATFDSLVNGHCKAFNVVVFTTGDLPATTTVRDTVHFVKVSTTNYVDRINQIIGQSTADWLMLAEAGDQFTASGLLRASLELIDAEGVRAVAMDEIQRKADGSLGDVFRPGVNLDLLQSAPSFMARHWLIRREVLAQARGFTAEYVQALELDLLLRLIEDAGLAGLAHLAEPLLICNAPTEQENPQERQVLKRHLAARGYRAQVSSAQPLTYQIDYQHAERPLVSIILESRDNFEQVQQALVSVLQRTRYHRHEILIADNHSQSEELAQWLDSLEGKGDRIRILRSDRRLNTSALYNWASTQAKGDYLVLLSAQAQVINANWLDSLLNQAQRPEVGIVGSKQMDIRGITTQAGLVLKPDGGVGSVFIGERKDAKGYLNGHQAEQNYSAVSGACLMIRKALYEAIGGLDEGPFAEAFADVDLCLKAADAGFLTVWTSQAQMLHPGTLPDAPQAAEALQEKWQARFEHDTARNPNLALIGTGFALGTAVAVDWARLLA
;
A
#
# COMPACT_ATOMS: atom_id res chain seq x y z
N MET A 1 -29.88 49.21 7.80
CA MET A 1 -30.39 50.59 7.60
C MET A 1 -30.63 50.76 6.10
N GLN A 2 -31.88 50.89 5.67
CA GLN A 2 -32.30 50.96 4.27
C GLN A 2 -31.88 52.29 3.61
N VAL A 3 -31.20 52.25 2.46
CA VAL A 3 -31.28 53.29 1.41
C VAL A 3 -31.05 52.67 0.01
N ARG A 4 -32.12 52.77 -0.80
CA ARG A 4 -32.21 52.92 -2.27
C ARG A 4 -31.74 51.81 -3.22
N ASN A 5 -32.75 51.01 -3.56
CA ASN A 5 -33.05 50.49 -4.88
C ASN A 5 -33.20 51.61 -5.92
N THR A 6 -32.38 51.62 -6.97
CA THR A 6 -32.70 52.16 -8.32
C THR A 6 -31.63 51.70 -9.32
N LEU A 7 -32.08 51.04 -10.39
CA LEU A 7 -31.34 50.52 -11.56
C LEU A 7 -30.73 49.12 -11.40
N GLN A 8 -31.57 48.09 -11.21
CA GLN A 8 -31.25 46.74 -11.68
C GLN A 8 -31.85 46.60 -13.09
N ASP A 9 -31.04 46.92 -14.09
CA ASP A 9 -31.22 46.37 -15.44
C ASP A 9 -31.11 44.83 -15.36
N ASN A 10 -31.79 44.15 -16.29
CA ASN A 10 -31.81 42.68 -16.45
C ASN A 10 -30.40 42.05 -16.48
N VAL A 11 -29.78 41.81 -15.33
CA VAL A 11 -28.58 40.97 -15.25
C VAL A 11 -29.05 39.51 -15.29
N ALA A 12 -28.55 38.74 -16.27
CA ALA A 12 -28.87 37.32 -16.39
C ALA A 12 -28.56 36.57 -15.07
N PRO A 13 -29.29 35.49 -14.75
CA PRO A 13 -28.99 34.64 -13.61
C PRO A 13 -27.52 34.18 -13.62
N LEU A 14 -26.93 33.99 -12.43
CA LEU A 14 -25.52 33.57 -12.34
C LEU A 14 -25.28 32.22 -13.06
N SER A 15 -26.27 31.33 -13.09
CA SER A 15 -26.23 30.07 -13.86
C SER A 15 -26.05 30.26 -15.37
N GLU A 16 -26.47 31.40 -15.94
CA GLU A 16 -26.26 31.72 -17.36
C GLU A 16 -24.94 32.47 -17.60
N ARG A 17 -24.28 32.92 -16.52
CA ARG A 17 -23.07 33.75 -16.57
C ARG A 17 -21.80 33.00 -16.16
N PHE A 18 -21.92 31.99 -15.32
CA PHE A 18 -20.79 31.33 -14.68
C PHE A 18 -20.97 29.80 -14.56
N THR A 19 -19.91 29.08 -14.93
CA THR A 19 -19.84 27.61 -14.80
C THR A 19 -18.68 27.18 -13.90
N VAL A 20 -18.98 26.35 -12.92
CA VAL A 20 -17.97 25.59 -12.16
C VAL A 20 -17.74 24.25 -12.87
N VAL A 21 -16.50 24.01 -13.30
CA VAL A 21 -16.08 22.77 -13.96
C VAL A 21 -15.33 21.89 -12.96
N VAL A 22 -16.03 20.89 -12.43
CA VAL A 22 -15.48 19.94 -11.43
C VAL A 22 -14.77 18.80 -12.14
N ILE A 23 -13.53 18.52 -11.74
CA ILE A 23 -12.71 17.45 -12.31
C ILE A 23 -12.58 16.32 -11.29
N SER A 24 -12.98 15.09 -11.66
CA SER A 24 -12.88 13.92 -10.79
C SER A 24 -12.35 12.67 -11.51
N HIS A 25 -11.62 11.82 -10.81
CA HIS A 25 -11.13 10.53 -11.31
C HIS A 25 -10.99 9.51 -10.17
N ASN A 26 -11.78 8.44 -10.21
CA ASN A 26 -11.85 7.37 -9.22
C ASN A 26 -12.04 7.87 -7.77
N ARG A 27 -12.82 8.95 -7.61
CA ARG A 27 -12.99 9.70 -6.35
C ARG A 27 -14.47 10.08 -6.07
N SER A 28 -15.40 9.14 -6.25
CA SER A 28 -16.85 9.38 -6.07
C SER A 28 -17.21 10.00 -4.70
N ALA A 29 -16.57 9.58 -3.59
CA ALA A 29 -16.86 10.13 -2.27
C ALA A 29 -16.51 11.63 -2.14
N PHE A 30 -15.38 12.05 -2.73
CA PHE A 30 -14.99 13.46 -2.83
C PHE A 30 -15.99 14.23 -3.70
N LEU A 31 -16.28 13.69 -4.89
CA LEU A 31 -17.21 14.30 -5.84
C LEU A 31 -18.60 14.54 -5.22
N ARG A 32 -19.18 13.55 -4.53
CA ARG A 32 -20.49 13.71 -3.87
C ARG A 32 -20.50 14.82 -2.81
N ARG A 33 -19.46 14.92 -1.99
CA ARG A 33 -19.33 16.00 -0.98
C ARG A 33 -19.24 17.36 -1.67
N THR A 34 -18.46 17.44 -2.74
CA THR A 34 -18.28 18.67 -3.53
C THR A 34 -19.57 19.09 -4.24
N LEU A 35 -20.33 18.15 -4.80
CA LEU A 35 -21.63 18.45 -5.41
C LEU A 35 -22.67 18.87 -4.38
N HIS A 36 -22.67 18.27 -3.20
CA HIS A 36 -23.53 18.71 -2.10
C HIS A 36 -23.22 20.16 -1.68
N TYR A 37 -21.94 20.50 -1.57
CA TYR A 37 -21.52 21.87 -1.30
C TYR A 37 -22.05 22.85 -2.36
N TYR A 38 -21.80 22.56 -3.64
CA TYR A 38 -22.23 23.41 -4.75
C TYR A 38 -23.75 23.39 -5.02
N SER A 39 -24.52 22.42 -4.52
CA SER A 39 -25.98 22.38 -4.74
C SER A 39 -26.73 23.58 -4.15
N SER A 40 -26.10 24.29 -3.21
CA SER A 40 -26.63 25.53 -2.63
C SER A 40 -26.23 26.80 -3.40
N TYR A 41 -25.36 26.69 -4.41
CA TYR A 41 -24.85 27.81 -5.19
C TYR A 41 -25.56 27.92 -6.54
N PRO A 42 -26.19 29.07 -6.88
CA PRO A 42 -27.02 29.20 -8.08
C PRO A 42 -26.19 29.42 -9.36
N CYS A 43 -25.24 28.53 -9.64
CA CYS A 43 -24.40 28.54 -10.85
C CYS A 43 -24.63 27.29 -11.71
N SER A 44 -24.08 27.27 -12.93
CA SER A 44 -23.99 26.04 -13.71
C SER A 44 -22.84 25.18 -13.21
N VAL A 45 -23.05 23.87 -13.05
CA VAL A 45 -22.02 22.93 -12.61
C VAL A 45 -21.85 21.86 -13.68
N LEU A 46 -20.66 21.76 -14.25
CA LEU A 46 -20.25 20.74 -15.20
C LEU A 46 -19.27 19.79 -14.51
N VAL A 47 -19.58 18.49 -14.48
CA VAL A 47 -18.68 17.48 -13.92
C VAL A 47 -18.04 16.70 -15.04
N LEU A 48 -16.71 16.64 -15.01
CA LEU A 48 -15.89 15.80 -15.86
C LEU A 48 -15.36 14.64 -15.02
N ASP A 49 -16.09 13.53 -15.03
CA ASP A 49 -15.74 12.33 -14.28
C ASP A 49 -15.10 11.32 -15.22
N SER A 50 -13.79 11.07 -15.06
CA SER A 50 -13.08 10.05 -15.83
C SER A 50 -12.80 8.79 -15.02
N SER A 51 -13.61 8.53 -14.00
CA SER A 51 -13.58 7.28 -13.25
C SER A 51 -13.83 6.08 -14.17
N VAL A 52 -13.20 4.95 -13.84
CA VAL A 52 -13.38 3.71 -14.59
C VAL A 52 -14.83 3.23 -14.50
N GLU A 53 -15.42 3.34 -13.32
CA GLU A 53 -16.82 3.02 -13.05
C GLU A 53 -17.67 4.30 -12.98
N CYS A 54 -18.89 4.23 -13.51
CA CYS A 54 -19.87 5.31 -13.46
C CYS A 54 -20.62 5.28 -12.11
N ASP A 55 -20.83 6.43 -11.48
CA ASP A 55 -21.71 6.54 -10.31
C ASP A 55 -23.12 7.01 -10.75
N GLU A 56 -23.98 6.05 -11.10
CA GLU A 56 -25.34 6.29 -11.60
C GLU A 56 -26.26 7.03 -10.61
N GLN A 57 -25.86 7.17 -9.34
CA GLN A 57 -26.66 7.90 -8.36
C GLN A 57 -26.38 9.40 -8.43
N ILE A 58 -25.21 9.85 -8.91
CA ILE A 58 -24.89 11.29 -8.98
C ILE A 58 -25.93 12.05 -9.80
N ALA A 59 -26.31 11.54 -10.97
CA ALA A 59 -27.34 12.17 -11.81
C ALA A 59 -28.74 12.19 -11.17
N ARG A 60 -29.01 11.24 -10.26
CA ARG A 60 -30.28 11.18 -9.51
C ARG A 60 -30.29 12.12 -8.32
N ASP A 61 -29.19 12.16 -7.58
CA ASP A 61 -29.03 12.94 -6.35
C ASP A 61 -28.83 14.44 -6.65
N PHE A 62 -28.25 14.76 -7.81
CA PHE A 62 -27.94 16.13 -8.24
C PHE A 62 -28.47 16.42 -9.66
N PRO A 63 -29.80 16.50 -9.85
CA PRO A 63 -30.41 16.63 -11.18
C PRO A 63 -30.11 17.97 -11.89
N SER A 64 -29.63 18.97 -11.18
CA SER A 64 -29.22 20.27 -11.73
C SER A 64 -27.77 20.30 -12.23
N VAL A 65 -27.00 19.22 -12.02
CA VAL A 65 -25.58 19.12 -12.41
C VAL A 65 -25.48 18.48 -13.79
N ASP A 66 -24.69 19.08 -14.68
CA ASP A 66 -24.33 18.45 -15.95
C ASP A 66 -23.21 17.42 -15.71
N TYR A 67 -23.59 16.18 -15.42
CA TYR A 67 -22.66 15.09 -15.15
C TYR A 67 -22.23 14.35 -16.43
N ARG A 68 -20.92 14.36 -16.73
CA ARG A 68 -20.33 13.66 -17.87
C ARG A 68 -19.37 12.57 -17.39
N HIS A 69 -19.75 11.30 -17.61
CA HIS A 69 -18.87 10.15 -17.43
C HIS A 69 -18.02 9.92 -18.68
N LEU A 70 -16.70 10.01 -18.54
CA LEU A 70 -15.70 10.09 -19.60
C LEU A 70 -14.53 9.12 -19.37
N PRO A 71 -14.77 7.79 -19.30
CA PRO A 71 -13.74 6.81 -18.98
C PRO A 71 -12.61 6.72 -20.04
N GLN A 72 -12.87 7.21 -21.26
CA GLN A 72 -11.87 7.29 -22.33
C GLN A 72 -10.71 8.23 -21.98
N PHE A 73 -10.96 9.27 -21.16
CA PHE A 73 -9.93 10.17 -20.69
C PHE A 73 -9.31 9.61 -19.42
N THR A 74 -8.64 8.46 -19.56
CA THR A 74 -7.84 7.84 -18.49
C THR A 74 -6.89 8.85 -17.85
N TYR A 75 -6.28 8.51 -16.73
CA TYR A 75 -5.37 9.44 -16.03
C TYR A 75 -4.30 10.10 -16.96
N LYS A 76 -3.80 9.37 -17.96
CA LYS A 76 -2.83 9.90 -18.95
C LYS A 76 -3.42 10.90 -19.96
N GLY A 77 -4.75 10.95 -20.10
CA GLY A 77 -5.51 11.83 -21.00
C GLY A 77 -6.08 13.07 -20.31
N LEU A 78 -5.49 13.54 -19.19
CA LEU A 78 -5.95 14.73 -18.47
C LEU A 78 -6.01 15.98 -19.38
N GLN A 79 -5.04 16.14 -20.29
CA GLN A 79 -5.08 17.22 -21.28
C GLN A 79 -6.38 17.18 -22.10
N ASP A 80 -6.68 16.05 -22.72
CA ASP A 80 -7.85 15.88 -23.59
C ASP A 80 -9.16 16.08 -22.81
N LYS A 81 -9.18 15.66 -21.54
CA LYS A 81 -10.29 15.89 -20.61
C LYS A 81 -10.54 17.38 -20.39
N LEU A 82 -9.49 18.17 -20.13
CA LEU A 82 -9.58 19.61 -19.90
C LEU A 82 -10.01 20.33 -21.19
N VAL A 83 -9.42 19.97 -22.33
CA VAL A 83 -9.79 20.50 -23.65
C VAL A 83 -11.28 20.25 -23.94
N TYR A 84 -11.75 19.01 -23.75
CA TYR A 84 -13.16 18.66 -23.91
C TYR A 84 -14.04 19.49 -22.97
N GLY A 85 -13.68 19.56 -21.68
CA GLY A 85 -14.45 20.27 -20.67
C GLY A 85 -14.65 21.75 -20.98
N VAL A 86 -13.56 22.44 -21.29
CA VAL A 86 -13.57 23.88 -21.63
C VAL A 86 -14.38 24.14 -22.91
N SER A 87 -14.35 23.22 -23.88
CA SER A 87 -15.15 23.35 -25.10
C SER A 87 -16.65 23.16 -24.88
N GLN A 88 -17.08 22.57 -23.76
CA GLN A 88 -18.50 22.43 -23.42
C GLN A 88 -19.08 23.65 -22.71
N VAL A 89 -18.23 24.52 -22.15
CA VAL A 89 -18.69 25.68 -21.38
C VAL A 89 -19.19 26.78 -22.32
N THR A 90 -20.42 27.22 -22.11
CA THR A 90 -21.08 28.28 -22.90
C THR A 90 -21.25 29.58 -22.14
N THR A 91 -21.10 29.57 -20.82
CA THR A 91 -21.20 30.77 -19.99
C THR A 91 -19.97 31.67 -20.20
N PRO A 92 -20.09 33.00 -20.12
CA PRO A 92 -18.97 33.93 -20.29
C PRO A 92 -17.80 33.74 -19.32
N TYR A 93 -18.05 33.23 -18.12
CA TYR A 93 -17.04 32.98 -17.10
C TYR A 93 -17.05 31.52 -16.66
N MET A 94 -15.87 31.02 -16.25
CA MET A 94 -15.74 29.69 -15.68
C MET A 94 -14.62 29.59 -14.65
N VAL A 95 -14.68 28.54 -13.84
CA VAL A 95 -13.61 28.15 -12.92
C VAL A 95 -13.44 26.64 -12.97
N PHE A 96 -12.21 26.15 -12.90
CA PHE A 96 -11.99 24.75 -12.55
C PHE A 96 -12.12 24.55 -11.05
N ALA A 97 -12.62 23.40 -10.62
CA ALA A 97 -12.62 22.97 -9.23
C ALA A 97 -12.14 21.52 -9.15
N ALA A 98 -11.27 21.22 -8.19
CA ALA A 98 -10.96 19.83 -7.85
C ALA A 98 -12.08 19.27 -6.97
N ASP A 99 -12.29 17.97 -7.01
CA ASP A 99 -13.33 17.31 -6.21
C ASP A 99 -13.04 17.28 -4.69
N ASP A 100 -11.90 17.82 -4.26
CA ASP A 100 -11.45 17.96 -2.87
C ASP A 100 -11.36 19.42 -2.37
N ASP A 101 -11.81 20.38 -3.18
CA ASP A 101 -11.79 21.80 -2.86
C ASP A 101 -13.17 22.36 -2.45
N PHE A 102 -13.16 23.28 -1.49
CA PHE A 102 -14.26 24.21 -1.25
C PHE A 102 -13.89 25.59 -1.79
N LEU A 103 -14.38 25.94 -2.99
CA LEU A 103 -14.29 27.32 -3.49
C LEU A 103 -15.44 28.16 -2.94
N LEU A 104 -15.13 29.26 -2.25
CA LEU A 104 -16.12 30.03 -1.52
C LEU A 104 -17.09 30.74 -2.46
N HIS A 105 -18.39 30.46 -2.31
CA HIS A 105 -19.46 31.00 -3.15
C HIS A 105 -19.42 32.54 -3.29
N ASP A 106 -19.22 33.25 -2.18
CA ASP A 106 -19.14 34.71 -2.20
C ASP A 106 -17.93 35.22 -2.98
N ALA A 107 -16.80 34.52 -2.88
CA ALA A 107 -15.56 34.89 -3.56
C ALA A 107 -15.64 34.62 -5.07
N LEU A 108 -16.34 33.54 -5.48
CA LEU A 108 -16.63 33.26 -6.89
C LEU A 108 -17.53 34.35 -7.48
N THR A 109 -18.61 34.73 -6.78
CA THR A 109 -19.51 35.80 -7.20
C THR A 109 -18.78 37.13 -7.33
N GLU A 110 -17.99 37.52 -6.32
CA GLU A 110 -17.21 38.77 -6.34
C GLU A 110 -16.18 38.78 -7.48
N SER A 111 -15.59 37.62 -7.80
CA SER A 111 -14.64 37.49 -8.91
C SER A 111 -15.33 37.67 -10.28
N VAL A 112 -16.53 37.11 -10.46
CA VAL A 112 -17.34 37.31 -11.68
C VAL A 112 -17.74 38.78 -11.83
N GLU A 113 -18.27 39.39 -10.76
CA GLU A 113 -18.67 40.80 -10.75
C GLU A 113 -17.49 41.73 -11.05
N PHE A 114 -16.31 41.43 -10.49
CA PHE A 114 -15.08 42.17 -10.80
C PHE A 114 -14.72 42.08 -12.29
N LEU A 115 -14.76 40.89 -12.89
CA LEU A 115 -14.43 40.73 -14.31
C LEU A 115 -15.46 41.42 -15.21
N GLU A 116 -16.74 41.43 -14.85
CA GLU A 116 -17.75 42.17 -15.61
C GLU A 116 -17.54 43.69 -15.57
N ALA A 117 -17.15 44.21 -14.42
CA ALA A 117 -16.82 45.62 -14.26
C ALA A 117 -15.51 46.02 -14.96
N ASN A 118 -14.62 45.06 -15.25
CA ASN A 118 -13.29 45.30 -15.80
C ASN A 118 -13.00 44.42 -17.05
N PRO A 119 -13.43 44.87 -18.26
CA PRO A 119 -13.31 44.10 -19.50
C PRO A 119 -11.88 43.68 -19.89
N ASP A 120 -10.87 44.44 -19.50
CA ASP A 120 -9.45 44.21 -19.80
C ASP A 120 -8.76 43.19 -18.86
N TYR A 121 -9.47 42.71 -17.84
CA TYR A 121 -9.03 41.63 -16.96
C TYR A 121 -9.55 40.28 -17.47
N GLY A 122 -8.67 39.29 -17.47
CA GLY A 122 -8.95 37.94 -17.94
C GLY A 122 -9.18 36.93 -16.83
N LEU A 123 -8.62 37.17 -15.63
CA LEU A 123 -8.75 36.30 -14.47
C LEU A 123 -8.87 37.07 -13.15
N CYS A 124 -9.61 36.50 -12.20
CA CYS A 124 -9.79 37.02 -10.86
C CYS A 124 -9.92 35.87 -9.84
N HIS A 125 -9.22 35.95 -8.72
CA HIS A 125 -9.39 35.05 -7.57
C HIS A 125 -8.90 35.71 -6.27
N GLY A 126 -8.77 34.94 -5.19
CA GLY A 126 -8.23 35.43 -3.91
C GLY A 126 -7.30 34.40 -3.24
N TYR A 127 -7.19 34.47 -1.92
CA TYR A 127 -6.24 33.67 -1.15
C TYR A 127 -6.87 32.36 -0.62
N GLY A 128 -6.12 31.26 -0.71
CA GLY A 128 -6.52 29.95 -0.25
C GLY A 128 -5.74 29.44 0.96
N ILE A 129 -6.40 28.55 1.72
CA ILE A 129 -5.79 27.70 2.74
C ILE A 129 -5.90 26.24 2.33
N MET A 130 -5.08 25.38 2.94
CA MET A 130 -5.21 23.94 2.82
C MET A 130 -5.80 23.35 4.10
N TYR A 131 -6.43 22.19 4.01
CA TYR A 131 -6.90 21.39 5.12
C TYR A 131 -6.37 19.96 5.03
N LEU A 132 -6.17 19.32 6.17
CA LEU A 132 -5.94 17.89 6.29
C LEU A 132 -6.97 17.35 7.28
N SER A 133 -7.85 16.48 6.79
CA SER A 133 -8.86 15.83 7.62
C SER A 133 -8.29 14.59 8.30
N CYS A 134 -8.47 14.54 9.61
CA CYS A 134 -8.28 13.38 10.47
C CYS A 134 -9.67 12.83 10.87
N ALA A 135 -9.72 11.73 11.64
CA ALA A 135 -11.00 11.14 12.04
C ALA A 135 -11.90 12.12 12.82
N THR A 136 -11.34 12.82 13.82
CA THR A 136 -12.07 13.69 14.76
C THR A 136 -11.62 15.16 14.72
N GLU A 137 -10.75 15.53 13.78
CA GLU A 137 -10.24 16.89 13.65
C GLU A 137 -9.86 17.26 12.22
N VAL A 138 -9.73 18.57 11.98
CA VAL A 138 -9.23 19.15 10.72
C VAL A 138 -8.10 20.12 11.03
N CYS A 139 -6.95 19.92 10.38
CA CYS A 139 -5.79 20.80 10.48
C CYS A 139 -5.74 21.72 9.26
N TYR A 140 -5.71 23.03 9.48
CA TYR A 140 -5.60 24.03 8.41
C TYR A 140 -4.19 24.58 8.30
N PHE A 141 -3.75 24.75 7.06
CA PHE A 141 -2.42 25.23 6.69
C PHE A 141 -2.54 26.47 5.82
N ARG A 142 -1.74 27.49 6.13
CA ARG A 142 -1.52 28.58 5.18
C ARG A 142 -0.79 28.02 3.97
N ARG A 143 -1.46 28.05 2.81
CA ARG A 143 -0.90 27.75 1.50
C ARG A 143 -0.27 29.01 0.90
N ASP A 144 -1.08 30.07 0.87
CA ASP A 144 -0.77 31.29 0.14
C ASP A 144 -0.14 32.35 1.04
N ARG A 145 0.76 33.13 0.45
CA ARG A 145 1.30 34.34 1.08
C ARG A 145 0.68 35.56 0.41
N LYS A 146 0.70 36.69 1.11
CA LYS A 146 0.31 37.96 0.52
C LYS A 146 1.26 38.30 -0.63
N VAL A 147 0.69 38.66 -1.78
CA VAL A 147 1.41 38.98 -3.02
C VAL A 147 0.97 40.35 -3.54
N HIS A 148 1.52 40.77 -4.67
CA HIS A 148 0.96 41.86 -5.46
C HIS A 148 -0.43 41.47 -5.95
N GLU A 149 -1.41 42.34 -5.71
CA GLU A 149 -2.82 42.01 -5.88
C GLU A 149 -3.41 42.53 -7.20
N ASP A 150 -2.73 43.44 -7.90
CA ASP A 150 -3.24 44.06 -9.13
C ASP A 150 -2.23 44.03 -10.28
N TYR A 151 -2.30 43.02 -11.14
CA TYR A 151 -1.41 42.85 -12.28
C TYR A 151 -1.98 43.59 -13.50
N ASN A 152 -1.95 44.92 -13.43
CA ASN A 152 -2.62 45.80 -14.37
C ASN A 152 -1.69 46.55 -15.36
N SER A 153 -0.40 46.18 -15.41
CA SER A 153 0.56 46.80 -16.35
C SER A 153 0.05 46.65 -17.78
N GLU A 154 0.18 47.71 -18.58
CA GLU A 154 -0.13 47.67 -20.02
C GLU A 154 0.88 46.76 -20.77
N LEU A 155 2.09 46.58 -20.21
CA LEU A 155 3.10 45.69 -20.78
C LEU A 155 2.88 44.24 -20.30
N ALA A 156 2.63 43.34 -21.25
CA ALA A 156 2.44 41.91 -20.98
C ALA A 156 3.66 41.25 -20.29
N GLU A 157 4.88 41.65 -20.66
CA GLU A 157 6.12 41.15 -20.04
C GLU A 157 6.14 41.41 -18.54
N ASP A 158 5.79 42.62 -18.11
CA ASP A 158 5.77 43.01 -16.70
C ASP A 158 4.77 42.17 -15.90
N ARG A 159 3.59 41.90 -16.47
CA ARG A 159 2.55 41.10 -15.83
C ARG A 159 3.04 39.67 -15.61
N VAL A 160 3.59 39.04 -16.65
CA VAL A 160 4.11 37.67 -16.61
C VAL A 160 5.24 37.53 -15.60
N ILE A 161 6.30 38.36 -15.71
CA ILE A 161 7.48 38.24 -14.86
C ILE A 161 7.14 38.50 -13.40
N ARG A 162 6.37 39.55 -13.11
CA ARG A 162 6.01 39.91 -11.72
C ARG A 162 5.16 38.83 -11.06
N PHE A 163 4.22 38.25 -11.79
CA PHE A 163 3.38 37.19 -11.25
C PHE A 163 4.18 35.93 -10.98
N MET A 164 5.06 35.52 -11.90
CA MET A 164 5.91 34.34 -11.71
C MET A 164 6.89 34.49 -10.54
N ASP A 165 7.40 35.70 -10.27
CA ASP A 165 8.24 35.97 -9.08
C ASP A 165 7.47 35.85 -7.76
N GLN A 166 6.14 35.99 -7.80
CA GLN A 166 5.22 35.88 -6.66
C GLN A 166 4.15 34.83 -6.91
N PHE A 167 4.55 33.71 -7.54
CA PHE A 167 3.66 32.74 -8.16
C PHE A 167 2.52 32.29 -7.25
N LEU A 168 1.27 32.58 -7.63
CA LEU A 168 0.06 32.09 -6.98
C LEU A 168 -0.75 31.35 -8.06
N PRO A 169 -0.84 30.00 -8.06
CA PRO A 169 -1.39 29.25 -9.18
C PRO A 169 -2.80 29.75 -9.60
N PRO A 170 -2.96 30.29 -10.82
CA PRO A 170 -4.26 30.78 -11.30
C PRO A 170 -5.12 29.66 -11.91
N PHE A 171 -4.68 28.39 -11.85
CA PHE A 171 -5.40 27.27 -12.45
C PHE A 171 -6.88 27.18 -12.00
N TYR A 172 -7.14 27.57 -10.74
CA TYR A 172 -8.46 27.59 -10.12
C TYR A 172 -9.04 29.01 -10.01
N ALA A 173 -8.56 29.97 -10.80
CA ALA A 173 -9.10 31.32 -10.84
C ALA A 173 -10.34 31.42 -11.72
N VAL A 174 -11.27 32.31 -11.37
CA VAL A 174 -12.38 32.64 -12.26
C VAL A 174 -11.79 33.32 -13.49
N THR A 175 -12.06 32.77 -14.67
CA THR A 175 -11.46 33.20 -15.93
C THR A 175 -12.56 33.44 -16.96
N ARG A 176 -12.30 34.34 -17.93
CA ARG A 176 -13.16 34.45 -19.11
C ARG A 176 -13.08 33.16 -19.94
N THR A 177 -14.24 32.62 -20.28
CA THR A 177 -14.34 31.32 -20.96
C THR A 177 -13.68 31.34 -22.34
N ASP A 178 -13.83 32.43 -23.10
CA ASP A 178 -13.23 32.58 -24.44
C ASP A 178 -11.70 32.56 -24.40
N LEU A 179 -11.10 33.24 -23.42
CA LEU A 179 -9.67 33.26 -23.21
C LEU A 179 -9.12 31.86 -22.90
N LEU A 180 -9.84 31.11 -22.06
CA LEU A 180 -9.45 29.75 -21.69
C LEU A 180 -9.66 28.76 -22.86
N GLN A 181 -10.73 28.92 -23.64
CA GLN A 181 -10.97 28.14 -24.86
C GLN A 181 -9.85 28.33 -25.88
N GLN A 182 -9.38 29.57 -26.06
CA GLN A 182 -8.23 29.85 -26.94
C GLN A 182 -6.97 29.13 -26.44
N TRP A 183 -6.63 29.24 -25.15
CA TRP A 183 -5.47 28.56 -24.57
C TRP A 183 -5.47 27.06 -24.86
N TYR A 184 -6.56 26.36 -24.53
CA TYR A 184 -6.66 24.92 -24.70
C TYR A 184 -6.71 24.49 -26.18
N SER A 185 -7.21 25.35 -27.09
CA SER A 185 -7.17 25.08 -28.54
C SER A 185 -5.77 25.18 -29.16
N LEU A 186 -4.87 25.93 -28.52
CA LEU A 186 -3.49 26.17 -28.99
C LEU A 186 -2.47 25.20 -28.37
N LEU A 187 -2.85 24.50 -27.30
CA LEU A 187 -1.96 23.64 -26.54
C LEU A 187 -1.54 22.37 -27.33
N PRO A 188 -0.23 22.05 -27.45
CA PRO A 188 0.22 20.89 -28.21
C PRO A 188 -0.23 19.57 -27.56
N PRO A 189 -0.66 18.56 -28.34
CA PRO A 189 -1.01 17.25 -27.81
C PRO A 189 0.16 16.60 -27.05
N GLY A 190 -0.13 15.95 -25.92
CA GLY A 190 0.88 15.28 -25.09
C GLY A 190 1.67 16.21 -24.16
N THR A 191 1.23 17.45 -23.96
CA THR A 191 1.87 18.38 -23.03
C THR A 191 1.67 17.90 -21.59
N SER A 192 2.74 17.77 -20.80
CA SER A 192 2.63 17.31 -19.40
C SER A 192 1.87 18.32 -18.54
N PHE A 193 1.27 17.86 -17.44
CA PHE A 193 0.47 18.72 -16.56
C PHE A 193 1.26 19.92 -16.02
N GLU A 194 2.54 19.73 -15.66
CA GLU A 194 3.41 20.81 -15.19
C GLU A 194 3.53 21.92 -16.24
N TRP A 195 3.72 21.54 -17.51
CA TRP A 195 3.82 22.49 -18.61
C TRP A 195 2.47 23.14 -18.94
N GLN A 196 1.36 22.42 -18.76
CA GLN A 196 0.02 23.01 -18.84
C GLN A 196 -0.17 24.09 -17.79
N GLU A 197 0.22 23.86 -16.53
CA GLU A 197 0.08 24.83 -15.44
C GLU A 197 0.94 26.09 -15.64
N ILE A 198 2.21 25.89 -16.03
CA ILE A 198 3.14 26.99 -16.32
C ILE A 198 2.66 27.79 -17.54
N GLY A 199 2.32 27.10 -18.63
CA GLY A 199 1.84 27.72 -19.86
C GLY A 199 0.51 28.44 -19.68
N HIS A 200 -0.42 27.87 -18.90
CA HIS A 200 -1.70 28.48 -18.56
C HIS A 200 -1.48 29.83 -17.87
N THR A 201 -0.61 29.88 -16.87
CA THR A 201 -0.26 31.12 -16.17
C THR A 201 0.35 32.16 -17.12
N PHE A 202 1.32 31.73 -17.93
CA PHE A 202 1.99 32.62 -18.89
C PHE A 202 1.00 33.21 -19.90
N TYR A 203 0.18 32.37 -20.54
CA TYR A 203 -0.74 32.78 -21.59
C TYR A 203 -1.80 33.76 -21.08
N LEU A 204 -2.44 33.47 -19.93
CA LEU A 204 -3.47 34.35 -19.39
C LEU A 204 -2.91 35.75 -19.09
N LEU A 205 -1.73 35.82 -18.47
CA LEU A 205 -1.10 37.10 -18.12
C LEU A 205 -0.54 37.83 -19.34
N ALA A 206 -0.10 37.11 -20.37
CA ALA A 206 0.31 37.71 -21.62
C ALA A 206 -0.89 38.39 -22.32
N CYS A 207 -2.07 37.75 -22.29
CA CYS A 207 -3.26 38.22 -22.99
C CYS A 207 -4.09 39.25 -22.21
N ALA A 208 -4.14 39.19 -20.89
CA ALA A 208 -5.03 40.03 -20.08
C ALA A 208 -4.44 40.43 -18.72
N LYS A 209 -5.09 41.41 -18.07
CA LYS A 209 -4.78 41.79 -16.69
C LYS A 209 -5.35 40.76 -15.69
N ALA A 210 -4.78 40.73 -14.49
CA ALA A 210 -5.17 39.78 -13.45
C ALA A 210 -5.35 40.45 -12.09
N ARG A 211 -6.34 39.97 -11.32
CA ARG A 211 -6.66 40.49 -9.98
C ARG A 211 -6.62 39.40 -8.92
N ILE A 212 -5.95 39.69 -7.81
CA ILE A 212 -6.03 38.92 -6.56
C ILE A 212 -6.81 39.77 -5.55
N LEU A 213 -8.03 39.36 -5.23
CA LEU A 213 -8.85 40.01 -4.22
C LEU A 213 -8.33 39.66 -2.81
N PRO A 214 -8.31 40.62 -1.87
CA PRO A 214 -7.88 40.39 -0.49
C PRO A 214 -8.94 39.66 0.35
N ILE A 215 -9.48 38.57 -0.19
CA ILE A 215 -10.56 37.77 0.39
C ILE A 215 -10.15 36.29 0.43
N PRO A 216 -10.77 35.47 1.32
CA PRO A 216 -10.62 34.02 1.27
C PRO A 216 -11.34 33.49 0.03
N PHE A 217 -10.69 32.59 -0.71
CA PHE A 217 -11.19 32.10 -1.99
C PHE A 217 -11.36 30.58 -2.03
N ALA A 218 -10.42 29.82 -1.45
CA ALA A 218 -10.44 28.36 -1.50
C ALA A 218 -9.97 27.71 -0.19
N VAL A 219 -10.57 26.58 0.16
CA VAL A 219 -10.13 25.66 1.21
C VAL A 219 -9.89 24.30 0.58
N ARG A 220 -8.62 23.88 0.46
CA ARG A 220 -8.20 22.78 -0.43
C ARG A 220 -7.58 21.63 0.33
N GLU A 221 -7.74 20.38 -0.11
CA GLU A 221 -7.11 19.27 0.59
C GLU A 221 -5.57 19.31 0.45
N LEU A 222 -4.87 19.02 1.54
CA LEU A 222 -3.43 18.78 1.54
C LEU A 222 -3.17 17.34 1.08
N ASN A 223 -2.30 17.17 0.08
CA ASN A 223 -1.84 15.84 -0.33
C ASN A 223 -1.20 15.09 0.84
N TYR A 224 -1.81 13.96 1.24
CA TYR A 224 -1.28 13.07 2.27
C TYR A 224 -0.67 11.80 1.66
N GLY A 225 0.59 11.53 1.99
CA GLY A 225 1.40 10.48 1.38
C GLY A 225 2.05 10.92 0.07
N GLY A 226 2.69 9.98 -0.64
CA GLY A 226 3.16 10.25 -2.00
C GLY A 226 1.96 10.52 -2.91
N SER A 227 1.98 11.65 -3.63
CA SER A 227 1.04 11.85 -4.73
C SER A 227 1.32 10.77 -5.79
N GLU A 228 0.27 10.11 -6.28
CA GLU A 228 0.37 9.18 -7.41
C GLU A 228 0.93 9.85 -8.67
N HIS A 229 0.98 11.18 -8.67
CA HIS A 229 1.28 11.99 -9.83
C HIS A 229 2.71 12.51 -9.81
N ASN A 230 3.38 12.47 -8.64
CA ASN A 230 4.74 12.99 -8.43
C ASN A 230 4.99 14.34 -9.15
N THR A 231 3.91 15.11 -9.33
CA THR A 231 3.84 16.30 -10.16
C THR A 231 4.46 17.42 -9.36
N ASN A 232 5.57 17.94 -9.88
CA ASN A 232 6.29 18.97 -9.19
C ASN A 232 6.85 19.91 -10.25
N VAL A 233 6.16 21.04 -10.44
CA VAL A 233 6.56 22.11 -11.36
C VAL A 233 8.01 22.55 -11.13
N LEU A 234 8.51 22.49 -9.89
CA LEU A 234 9.92 22.81 -9.61
C LEU A 234 10.89 21.82 -10.28
N THR A 235 10.49 20.56 -10.45
CA THR A 235 11.33 19.53 -11.08
C THR A 235 11.62 19.89 -12.54
N VAL A 236 10.57 20.17 -13.34
CA VAL A 236 10.74 20.54 -14.76
C VAL A 236 11.47 21.88 -14.92
N LEU A 237 11.30 22.79 -13.96
CA LEU A 237 11.95 24.11 -13.96
C LEU A 237 13.44 24.08 -13.55
N SER A 238 13.85 23.18 -12.65
CA SER A 238 15.18 23.24 -12.00
C SER A 238 16.18 22.16 -12.45
N TYR A 239 15.72 21.06 -13.04
CA TYR A 239 16.61 19.95 -13.43
C TYR A 239 17.57 20.36 -14.55
N LYS A 240 18.84 19.93 -14.46
CA LYS A 240 19.91 20.39 -15.36
C LYS A 240 20.37 19.36 -16.38
N ASP A 241 19.72 18.20 -16.44
CA ASP A 241 20.03 17.23 -17.49
C ASP A 241 19.61 17.73 -18.88
N ALA A 242 20.28 17.21 -19.91
CA ALA A 242 20.11 17.68 -21.28
C ALA A 242 18.67 17.57 -21.79
N LYS A 243 17.92 16.56 -21.35
CA LYS A 243 16.53 16.34 -21.76
C LYS A 243 15.62 17.41 -21.16
N SER A 244 15.68 17.63 -19.84
CA SER A 244 14.87 18.66 -19.19
C SER A 244 15.20 20.07 -19.72
N VAL A 245 16.47 20.36 -20.00
CA VAL A 245 16.84 21.65 -20.63
C VAL A 245 16.20 21.78 -22.02
N ALA A 246 16.27 20.75 -22.87
CA ALA A 246 15.68 20.77 -24.20
C ALA A 246 14.15 20.93 -24.16
N GLU A 247 13.47 20.24 -23.23
CA GLU A 247 12.01 20.36 -23.03
C GLU A 247 11.62 21.79 -22.61
N ARG A 248 12.37 22.42 -21.70
CA ARG A 248 12.13 23.83 -21.31
C ARG A 248 12.27 24.78 -22.49
N GLU A 249 13.34 24.63 -23.26
CA GLU A 249 13.62 25.45 -24.44
C GLU A 249 12.53 25.30 -25.52
N GLN A 250 12.11 24.05 -25.78
CA GLN A 250 11.06 23.74 -26.74
C GLN A 250 9.71 24.34 -26.30
N PHE A 251 9.38 24.24 -25.01
CA PHE A 251 8.12 24.81 -24.51
C PHE A 251 8.14 26.34 -24.53
N ALA A 252 9.27 26.98 -24.21
CA ALA A 252 9.43 28.44 -24.34
C ALA A 252 9.28 28.90 -25.80
N GLU A 253 9.77 28.12 -26.76
CA GLU A 253 9.62 28.39 -28.19
C GLU A 253 8.17 28.25 -28.66
N PHE A 254 7.45 27.25 -28.14
CA PHE A 254 6.00 27.15 -28.32
C PHE A 254 5.28 28.39 -27.78
N LEU A 255 5.55 28.82 -26.54
CA LEU A 255 4.92 30.02 -25.96
C LEU A 255 5.20 31.29 -26.79
N ALA A 256 6.41 31.39 -27.35
CA ALA A 256 6.80 32.50 -28.22
C ALA A 256 6.04 32.55 -29.57
N SER A 257 5.45 31.43 -29.99
CA SER A 257 4.65 31.33 -31.22
C SER A 257 3.18 31.71 -31.04
N LEU A 258 2.72 31.89 -29.80
CA LEU A 258 1.32 32.10 -29.49
C LEU A 258 0.85 33.53 -29.84
N PRO A 259 -0.41 33.69 -30.29
CA PRO A 259 -1.00 34.97 -30.64
C PRO A 259 -1.35 35.80 -29.39
N THR A 260 -0.32 36.34 -28.75
CA THR A 260 -0.42 37.21 -27.57
C THR A 260 0.07 38.62 -27.90
N PRO A 261 -0.22 39.65 -27.08
CA PRO A 261 0.39 40.98 -27.24
C PRO A 261 1.93 40.98 -27.27
N LEU A 262 2.60 39.92 -26.81
CA LEU A 262 4.05 39.78 -26.90
C LEU A 262 4.54 39.46 -28.32
N ILE A 263 3.68 38.95 -29.21
CA ILE A 263 4.06 38.54 -30.57
C ILE A 263 4.52 39.72 -31.45
N GLU A 264 4.21 40.96 -31.05
CA GLU A 264 4.71 42.17 -31.69
C GLU A 264 6.24 42.34 -31.51
N GLN A 265 6.84 41.62 -30.56
CA GLN A 265 8.29 41.57 -30.34
C GLN A 265 8.93 40.46 -31.20
N ALA A 266 10.25 40.54 -31.41
CA ALA A 266 10.98 39.49 -32.12
C ALA A 266 10.80 38.11 -31.42
N PRO A 267 10.58 36.99 -32.14
CA PRO A 267 10.32 35.68 -31.52
C PRO A 267 11.38 35.25 -30.50
N GLY A 268 12.66 35.54 -30.76
CA GLY A 268 13.75 35.28 -29.82
C GLY A 268 13.64 36.07 -28.51
N ARG A 269 13.06 37.28 -28.53
CA ARG A 269 12.79 38.09 -27.34
C ARG A 269 11.65 37.49 -26.52
N VAL A 270 10.55 37.06 -27.15
CA VAL A 270 9.42 36.41 -26.45
C VAL A 270 9.85 35.10 -25.82
N LYS A 271 10.64 34.30 -26.54
CA LYS A 271 11.26 33.08 -26.00
C LYS A 271 12.09 33.38 -24.75
N GLN A 272 12.90 34.45 -24.78
CA GLN A 272 13.67 34.86 -23.62
C GLN A 272 12.78 35.28 -22.44
N ILE A 273 11.68 36.00 -22.69
CA ILE A 273 10.69 36.37 -21.65
C ILE A 273 10.10 35.11 -21.00
N ALA A 274 9.75 34.09 -21.80
CA ALA A 274 9.28 32.81 -21.25
C ALA A 274 10.33 32.14 -20.36
N LEU A 275 11.58 32.04 -20.82
CA LEU A 275 12.68 31.47 -20.02
C LEU A 275 12.96 32.26 -18.73
N ASP A 276 12.93 33.59 -18.80
CA ASP A 276 13.10 34.46 -17.63
C ASP A 276 11.95 34.27 -16.63
N SER A 277 10.73 34.08 -17.12
CA SER A 277 9.55 33.78 -16.29
C SER A 277 9.67 32.42 -15.59
N PHE A 278 10.20 31.41 -16.28
CA PHE A 278 10.47 30.09 -15.70
C PHE A 278 11.51 30.18 -14.59
N ALA A 279 12.57 30.97 -14.79
CA ALA A 279 13.60 31.21 -13.78
C ALA A 279 13.04 31.95 -12.56
N ALA A 280 12.20 32.98 -12.76
CA ALA A 280 11.54 33.70 -11.67
C ALA A 280 10.65 32.78 -10.82
N MET A 281 9.83 31.94 -11.48
CA MET A 281 9.00 30.95 -10.80
C MET A 281 9.83 29.91 -10.04
N ALA A 282 10.91 29.41 -10.64
CA ALA A 282 11.82 28.47 -9.98
C ALA A 282 12.43 29.07 -8.71
N ASP A 283 12.91 30.32 -8.77
CA ASP A 283 13.46 31.02 -7.60
C ASP A 283 12.41 31.26 -6.50
N CYS A 284 11.19 31.65 -6.88
CA CYS A 284 10.06 31.81 -5.96
C CYS A 284 9.76 30.53 -5.18
N LEU A 285 9.71 29.40 -5.88
CA LEU A 285 9.44 28.09 -5.28
C LEU A 285 10.62 27.58 -4.44
N LEU A 286 11.87 27.72 -4.91
CA LEU A 286 13.08 27.29 -4.20
C LEU A 286 13.27 28.05 -2.88
N GLN A 287 13.01 29.36 -2.87
CA GLN A 287 13.08 30.17 -1.66
C GLN A 287 11.84 29.99 -0.76
N GLY A 288 10.86 29.19 -1.20
CA GLY A 288 9.60 28.98 -0.49
C GLY A 288 8.84 30.29 -0.27
N ARG A 289 8.91 31.24 -1.22
CA ARG A 289 8.12 32.49 -1.21
C ARG A 289 6.65 32.21 -1.49
N SER A 290 6.34 31.13 -2.21
CA SER A 290 4.99 30.62 -2.44
C SER A 290 4.84 29.14 -2.08
N LEU A 291 3.59 28.66 -1.99
CA LEU A 291 3.17 27.26 -1.82
C LEU A 291 3.77 26.50 -0.62
N LYS A 292 4.33 27.21 0.36
CA LYS A 292 4.88 26.61 1.58
C LYS A 292 3.78 26.46 2.64
N GLY A 293 3.30 25.23 2.84
CA GLY A 293 2.36 24.87 3.90
C GLY A 293 2.89 25.21 5.30
N THR A 294 2.13 25.97 6.09
CA THR A 294 2.40 26.24 7.51
C THR A 294 1.11 26.04 8.30
N GLN A 295 1.08 25.14 9.29
CA GLN A 295 -0.15 24.91 10.07
C GLN A 295 -0.53 26.16 10.88
N ILE A 296 -1.78 26.58 10.77
CA ILE A 296 -2.30 27.81 11.42
C ILE A 296 -3.46 27.54 12.38
N ILE A 297 -4.28 26.51 12.13
CA ILE A 297 -5.42 26.16 12.98
C ILE A 297 -5.48 24.63 13.08
N ARG A 298 -5.78 24.11 14.27
CA ARG A 298 -6.27 22.74 14.48
C ARG A 298 -7.65 22.82 15.11
N SER A 299 -8.64 22.20 14.47
CA SER A 299 -10.05 22.23 14.86
C SER A 299 -10.52 20.82 15.17
N ALA A 300 -10.94 20.54 16.41
CA ALA A 300 -11.35 19.20 16.85
C ALA A 300 -12.85 19.16 17.17
N TRP A 301 -13.55 18.16 16.63
CA TRP A 301 -14.98 17.95 16.86
C TRP A 301 -15.20 16.70 17.71
N LEU A 302 -15.39 16.91 19.02
CA LEU A 302 -15.37 15.83 20.01
C LEU A 302 -16.76 15.46 20.53
N GLU A 303 -17.75 16.34 20.38
CA GLU A 303 -19.08 16.16 20.96
C GLU A 303 -20.19 16.25 19.89
N ALA A 304 -21.18 15.37 20.01
CA ALA A 304 -22.39 15.44 19.18
C ALA A 304 -23.16 16.73 19.51
N GLY A 305 -23.57 17.49 18.48
CA GLY A 305 -24.31 18.74 18.64
C GLY A 305 -23.52 19.90 19.26
N GLY A 306 -22.21 19.75 19.50
CA GLY A 306 -21.32 20.83 19.94
C GLY A 306 -20.65 21.55 18.77
N GLU A 307 -20.01 22.69 19.04
CA GLU A 307 -19.12 23.37 18.09
C GLU A 307 -17.69 22.81 18.17
N PRO A 308 -16.91 22.88 17.08
CA PRO A 308 -15.53 22.42 17.09
C PRO A 308 -14.62 23.31 17.95
N VAL A 309 -13.72 22.68 18.70
CA VAL A 309 -12.75 23.34 19.57
C VAL A 309 -11.49 23.68 18.75
N ARG A 310 -11.21 24.98 18.60
CA ARG A 310 -10.10 25.48 17.80
C ARG A 310 -8.89 25.86 18.64
N SER A 311 -7.73 25.44 18.17
CA SER A 311 -6.41 25.84 18.67
C SER A 311 -5.61 26.48 17.54
N PHE A 312 -4.93 27.58 17.86
CA PHE A 312 -4.16 28.34 16.88
C PHE A 312 -2.68 27.97 16.94
N GLY A 313 -2.04 27.89 15.77
CA GLY A 313 -0.61 27.70 15.67
C GLY A 313 0.16 28.86 16.33
N PRO A 314 1.42 28.64 16.72
CA PRO A 314 2.25 29.65 17.40
C PRO A 314 2.57 30.86 16.51
N GLN A 315 2.49 30.71 15.18
CA GLN A 315 2.66 31.79 14.21
C GLN A 315 1.33 32.09 13.54
N GLN A 316 0.89 33.35 13.64
CA GLN A 316 -0.34 33.84 13.03
C GLN A 316 0.00 34.82 11.91
N PHE A 317 -0.79 34.77 10.84
CA PHE A 317 -0.60 35.57 9.62
C PHE A 317 -1.79 36.52 9.46
N VAL A 318 -1.91 37.49 10.37
CA VAL A 318 -3.07 38.38 10.48
C VAL A 318 -3.24 39.31 9.27
N GLU A 319 -2.21 39.44 8.43
CA GLU A 319 -2.28 40.13 7.14
C GLU A 319 -3.11 39.38 6.09
N MET A 320 -3.37 38.09 6.31
CA MET A 320 -4.17 37.23 5.45
C MET A 320 -5.65 37.28 5.86
N PRO A 321 -6.59 37.11 4.92
CA PRO A 321 -8.02 37.31 5.18
C PRO A 321 -8.70 36.17 5.96
N PHE A 322 -7.96 35.31 6.65
CA PHE A 322 -8.48 34.06 7.25
C PHE A 322 -8.92 34.19 8.71
N TYR A 323 -8.53 35.25 9.42
CA TYR A 323 -8.75 35.39 10.87
C TYR A 323 -9.96 36.26 11.19
N ASN A 324 -11.17 35.80 10.83
CA ASN A 324 -12.42 36.50 11.13
C ASN A 324 -13.59 35.53 11.33
N GLN A 325 -14.65 36.02 11.98
CA GLN A 325 -15.82 35.20 12.33
C GLN A 325 -16.45 34.50 11.11
N ARG A 326 -16.63 35.23 10.01
CA ARG A 326 -17.24 34.68 8.79
C ARG A 326 -16.48 33.46 8.26
N VAL A 327 -15.14 33.51 8.28
CA VAL A 327 -14.31 32.36 7.88
C VAL A 327 -14.52 31.21 8.85
N PHE A 328 -14.51 31.44 10.17
CA PHE A 328 -14.72 30.36 11.14
C PHE A 328 -16.10 29.71 11.05
N ASP A 329 -17.15 30.49 10.74
CA ASP A 329 -18.49 29.95 10.49
C ASP A 329 -18.50 29.02 9.26
N LEU A 330 -17.83 29.44 8.17
CA LEU A 330 -17.66 28.61 6.98
C LEU A 330 -16.85 27.34 7.28
N LEU A 331 -15.75 27.46 8.04
CA LEU A 331 -14.94 26.31 8.45
C LEU A 331 -15.77 25.33 9.27
N THR A 332 -16.62 25.78 10.19
CA THR A 332 -17.53 24.89 10.94
C THR A 332 -18.45 24.10 10.00
N GLY A 333 -18.99 24.73 8.96
CA GLY A 333 -19.78 24.05 7.93
C GLY A 333 -18.96 23.03 7.13
N PHE A 334 -17.74 23.39 6.73
CA PHE A 334 -16.84 22.47 6.02
C PHE A 334 -16.44 21.28 6.89
N GLU A 335 -16.10 21.51 8.16
CA GLU A 335 -15.75 20.47 9.14
C GLU A 335 -16.91 19.50 9.32
N PHE A 336 -18.15 20.00 9.42
CA PHE A 336 -19.34 19.15 9.46
C PHE A 336 -19.44 18.25 8.21
N LEU A 337 -19.29 18.80 7.00
CA LEU A 337 -19.32 18.00 5.77
C LEU A 337 -18.16 17.00 5.70
N LEU A 338 -16.95 17.40 6.10
CA LEU A 338 -15.77 16.56 6.12
C LEU A 338 -15.94 15.35 7.05
N HIS A 339 -16.58 15.53 8.20
CA HIS A 339 -16.84 14.43 9.14
C HIS A 339 -18.11 13.64 8.80
N ALA A 340 -19.19 14.26 8.31
CA ALA A 340 -20.43 13.55 7.97
C ALA A 340 -20.37 12.79 6.63
N MET A 341 -19.43 13.18 5.75
CA MET A 341 -19.14 12.58 4.45
C MET A 341 -17.62 12.37 4.28
N PRO A 342 -17.01 11.44 5.06
CA PRO A 342 -15.56 11.26 5.06
C PRO A 342 -15.04 10.73 3.72
N ALA A 343 -13.92 11.27 3.25
CA ALA A 343 -13.29 10.83 2.00
C ALA A 343 -11.75 10.88 2.02
N GLY A 344 -11.16 11.64 2.96
CA GLY A 344 -9.70 11.81 3.03
C GLY A 344 -8.97 10.50 3.32
N ARG A 345 -7.82 10.28 2.70
CA ARG A 345 -7.05 9.03 2.87
C ARG A 345 -6.65 8.79 4.33
N LEU A 346 -6.02 9.79 4.98
CA LEU A 346 -5.66 9.72 6.40
C LEU A 346 -6.90 9.60 7.30
N GLN A 347 -7.94 10.37 6.98
CA GLN A 347 -9.21 10.35 7.70
C GLN A 347 -9.81 8.95 7.72
N LEU A 348 -9.93 8.29 6.55
CA LEU A 348 -10.49 6.94 6.44
C LEU A 348 -9.61 5.90 7.14
N GLN A 349 -8.28 6.02 7.06
CA GLN A 349 -7.35 5.14 7.79
C GLN A 349 -7.56 5.21 9.30
N GLN A 350 -7.66 6.42 9.87
CA GLN A 350 -7.91 6.60 11.30
C GLN A 350 -9.33 6.19 11.70
N LEU A 351 -10.31 6.43 10.83
CA LEU A 351 -11.71 6.04 11.09
C LEU A 351 -11.89 4.53 11.10
N GLU A 352 -11.12 3.77 10.33
CA GLU A 352 -11.27 2.31 10.24
C GLU A 352 -11.23 1.63 11.61
N GLY A 353 -10.19 1.93 12.41
CA GLY A 353 -10.07 1.38 13.77
C GLY A 353 -11.16 1.89 14.73
N ILE A 354 -11.57 3.16 14.59
CA ILE A 354 -12.65 3.74 15.41
C ILE A 354 -13.99 3.09 15.10
N LEU A 355 -14.35 2.97 13.82
CA LEU A 355 -15.61 2.36 13.37
C LEU A 355 -15.67 0.89 13.77
N LEU A 356 -14.55 0.17 13.64
CA LEU A 356 -14.45 -1.21 14.13
C LEU A 356 -14.71 -1.30 15.63
N ARG A 357 -14.07 -0.43 16.43
CA ARG A 357 -14.30 -0.39 17.88
C ARG A 357 -15.75 -0.04 18.23
N GLN A 358 -16.36 0.91 17.52
CA GLN A 358 -17.78 1.22 17.68
C GLN A 358 -18.66 0.00 17.36
N GLN A 359 -18.34 -0.77 16.32
CA GLN A 359 -19.06 -2.00 15.98
C GLN A 359 -18.95 -3.05 17.09
N GLU A 360 -17.76 -3.25 17.66
CA GLU A 360 -17.53 -4.15 18.80
C GLU A 360 -18.34 -3.73 20.04
N LEU A 361 -18.34 -2.44 20.36
CA LEU A 361 -19.09 -1.88 21.49
C LEU A 361 -20.61 -2.01 21.31
N MET A 362 -21.09 -1.95 20.06
CA MET A 362 -22.50 -2.14 19.73
C MET A 362 -22.97 -3.61 19.70
N ARG A 363 -22.05 -4.58 19.80
CA ARG A 363 -22.37 -6.01 19.78
C ARG A 363 -23.10 -6.41 21.06
N VAL A 364 -24.23 -7.10 20.94
CA VAL A 364 -24.95 -7.65 22.10
C VAL A 364 -24.22 -8.89 22.61
N GLN A 365 -23.99 -8.95 23.91
CA GLN A 365 -23.36 -10.03 24.65
C GLN A 365 -24.42 -10.81 25.46
N PRO A 366 -24.20 -12.11 25.76
CA PRO A 366 -25.19 -12.94 26.46
C PRO A 366 -25.65 -12.39 27.83
N ASN A 367 -24.80 -11.63 28.51
CA ASN A 367 -25.05 -11.10 29.87
C ASN A 367 -25.40 -9.60 29.87
N ASP A 368 -25.78 -9.02 28.73
CA ASP A 368 -26.13 -7.60 28.65
C ASP A 368 -27.44 -7.25 29.36
N ASN A 369 -27.47 -6.03 29.93
CA ASN A 369 -28.68 -5.35 30.37
C ASN A 369 -28.71 -3.91 29.81
N GLU A 370 -29.81 -3.18 30.00
CA GLU A 370 -29.96 -1.82 29.46
C GLU A 370 -28.82 -0.88 29.90
N ARG A 371 -28.33 -1.02 31.13
CA ARG A 371 -27.24 -0.19 31.66
C ARG A 371 -25.90 -0.53 30.99
N THR A 372 -25.58 -1.80 30.78
CA THR A 372 -24.33 -2.20 30.11
C THR A 372 -24.34 -1.81 28.64
N ILE A 373 -25.47 -1.93 27.96
CA ILE A 373 -25.65 -1.48 26.57
C ILE A 373 -25.49 0.04 26.48
N ARG A 374 -26.20 0.81 27.32
CA ARG A 374 -26.13 2.28 27.32
C ARG A 374 -24.72 2.79 27.60
N SER A 375 -24.01 2.18 28.57
CA SER A 375 -22.62 2.55 28.87
C SER A 375 -21.71 2.38 27.65
N ARG A 376 -21.84 1.30 26.89
CA ARG A 376 -21.04 1.06 25.69
C ARG A 376 -21.45 1.94 24.51
N LEU A 377 -22.73 2.32 24.41
CA LEU A 377 -23.19 3.28 23.40
C LEU A 377 -22.62 4.69 23.68
N TRP A 378 -22.51 5.10 24.94
CA TRP A 378 -21.80 6.33 25.31
C TRP A 378 -20.31 6.26 24.99
N GLU A 379 -19.63 5.15 25.32
CA GLU A 379 -18.22 4.94 24.93
C GLU A 379 -18.06 5.01 23.41
N ALA A 380 -18.94 4.34 22.65
CA ALA A 380 -18.93 4.37 21.20
C ALA A 380 -19.13 5.80 20.67
N GLN A 381 -20.11 6.56 21.19
CA GLN A 381 -20.37 7.93 20.76
C GLN A 381 -19.18 8.86 21.02
N GLY A 382 -18.49 8.67 22.17
CA GLY A 382 -17.30 9.45 22.52
C GLY A 382 -16.08 9.19 21.62
N LEU A 383 -16.02 8.05 20.92
CA LEU A 383 -14.94 7.78 19.95
C LEU A 383 -15.11 8.55 18.64
N TYR A 384 -16.35 8.70 18.17
CA TYR A 384 -16.66 9.44 16.94
C TYR A 384 -18.14 9.84 16.88
N ALA A 385 -18.38 11.16 16.96
CA ALA A 385 -19.70 11.75 17.12
C ALA A 385 -20.58 11.70 15.85
N PHE A 386 -20.01 11.39 14.68
CA PHE A 386 -20.72 11.44 13.40
C PHE A 386 -21.28 10.07 12.95
N ASN A 387 -21.09 9.01 13.73
CA ASN A 387 -21.67 7.71 13.44
C ASN A 387 -23.19 7.73 13.65
N ARG A 388 -23.95 7.71 12.54
CA ARG A 388 -25.41 7.83 12.53
C ARG A 388 -26.09 6.70 13.31
N THR A 389 -25.53 5.50 13.23
CA THR A 389 -26.10 4.32 13.90
C THR A 389 -25.94 4.40 15.41
N VAL A 390 -24.76 4.80 15.88
CA VAL A 390 -24.46 4.97 17.30
C VAL A 390 -25.34 6.08 17.90
N VAL A 391 -25.42 7.24 17.24
CA VAL A 391 -26.26 8.37 17.68
C VAL A 391 -27.72 7.96 17.83
N LYS A 392 -28.30 7.32 16.80
CA LYS A 392 -29.71 6.88 16.82
C LYS A 392 -29.98 5.84 17.92
N ARG A 393 -29.09 4.85 18.08
CA ARG A 393 -29.23 3.82 19.12
C ARG A 393 -29.09 4.40 20.53
N LEU A 394 -28.15 5.32 20.73
CA LEU A 394 -27.96 5.98 22.02
C LEU A 394 -29.18 6.83 22.37
N ALA A 395 -29.66 7.66 21.43
CA ALA A 395 -30.87 8.46 21.61
C ALA A 395 -32.09 7.60 21.97
N GLU A 396 -32.28 6.46 21.29
CA GLU A 396 -33.35 5.51 21.62
C GLU A 396 -33.21 4.95 23.04
N SER A 397 -32.00 4.57 23.44
CA SER A 397 -31.73 4.01 24.78
C SER A 397 -31.97 4.99 25.93
N LEU A 398 -32.01 6.31 25.64
CA LEU A 398 -32.20 7.39 26.61
C LEU A 398 -33.66 7.83 26.75
N LYS A 399 -34.58 7.42 25.86
CA LYS A 399 -35.99 7.86 25.88
C LYS A 399 -36.72 7.62 27.21
N ASN A 400 -36.36 6.55 27.91
CA ASN A 400 -36.94 6.17 29.21
C ASN A 400 -35.95 6.36 30.38
N SER A 401 -34.94 7.21 30.20
CA SER A 401 -33.94 7.52 31.22
C SER A 401 -34.24 8.83 31.94
N ASP A 402 -33.50 9.09 33.02
CA ASP A 402 -33.58 10.35 33.77
C ASP A 402 -32.85 11.52 33.07
N GLU A 403 -32.40 11.35 31.80
CA GLU A 403 -31.63 12.33 31.01
C GLU A 403 -32.35 12.76 29.71
N PRO A 404 -33.54 13.41 29.78
CA PRO A 404 -34.32 13.75 28.59
C PRO A 404 -33.68 14.84 27.71
N GLU A 405 -32.86 15.72 28.28
CA GLU A 405 -32.18 16.79 27.53
C GLU A 405 -31.12 16.24 26.57
N GLU A 406 -30.33 15.26 27.01
CA GLU A 406 -29.32 14.60 26.17
C GLU A 406 -29.96 13.79 25.05
N ALA A 407 -31.10 13.14 25.31
CA ALA A 407 -31.86 12.45 24.28
C ALA A 407 -32.31 13.41 23.17
N LEU A 408 -32.82 14.60 23.52
CA LEU A 408 -33.23 15.63 22.55
C LEU A 408 -32.04 16.18 21.75
N LYS A 409 -30.91 16.42 22.40
CA LYS A 409 -29.67 16.87 21.75
C LYS A 409 -29.18 15.87 20.71
N LEU A 410 -29.16 14.58 21.05
CA LEU A 410 -28.75 13.51 20.13
C LEU A 410 -29.75 13.31 18.98
N LEU A 411 -31.05 13.48 19.22
CA LEU A 411 -32.07 13.44 18.16
C LEU A 411 -31.86 14.57 17.15
N ALA A 412 -31.69 15.81 17.62
CA ALA A 412 -31.42 16.95 16.75
C ALA A 412 -30.10 16.79 15.97
N TRP A 413 -29.07 16.25 16.60
CA TRP A 413 -27.82 15.90 15.93
C TRP A 413 -28.01 14.82 14.87
N GLY A 414 -28.80 13.78 15.16
CA GLY A 414 -29.17 12.75 14.20
C GLY A 414 -29.90 13.30 12.98
N GLU A 415 -30.84 14.24 13.18
CA GLU A 415 -31.52 14.95 12.08
C GLU A 415 -30.54 15.77 11.23
N GLN A 416 -29.59 16.44 11.86
CA GLN A 416 -28.54 17.18 11.15
C GLN A 416 -27.67 16.25 10.30
N LEU A 417 -27.25 15.09 10.84
CA LEU A 417 -26.47 14.09 10.08
C LEU A 417 -27.25 13.46 8.92
N ASP A 418 -28.57 13.35 9.03
CA ASP A 418 -29.46 12.85 7.99
C ASP A 418 -29.77 13.92 6.91
N SER A 419 -29.46 15.20 7.16
CA SER A 419 -29.65 16.29 6.19
C SER A 419 -28.64 16.27 5.03
N VAL A 420 -27.54 15.54 5.18
CA VAL A 420 -26.49 15.40 4.17
C VAL A 420 -26.47 13.96 3.64
N PRO A 421 -26.28 13.76 2.32
CA PRO A 421 -26.19 12.43 1.75
C PRO A 421 -24.93 11.75 2.29
N GLY A 422 -25.06 10.63 3.00
CA GLY A 422 -23.92 9.93 3.57
C GLY A 422 -24.09 8.43 3.51
N GLN A 423 -22.99 7.73 3.25
CA GLN A 423 -22.96 6.28 3.36
C GLN A 423 -23.25 5.88 4.81
N GLN A 424 -23.96 4.77 5.01
CA GLN A 424 -24.12 4.20 6.35
C GLN A 424 -22.74 3.78 6.90
N ASP A 425 -22.43 4.14 8.15
CA ASP A 425 -21.11 3.90 8.76
C ASP A 425 -20.70 2.43 8.72
N ARG A 426 -21.67 1.52 8.85
CA ARG A 426 -21.46 0.08 8.71
C ARG A 426 -20.99 -0.29 7.30
N GLN A 427 -21.63 0.25 6.27
CA GLN A 427 -21.27 -0.02 4.88
C GLN A 427 -19.90 0.60 4.55
N LEU A 428 -19.57 1.75 5.15
CA LEU A 428 -18.24 2.36 5.04
C LEU A 428 -17.17 1.42 5.61
N LEU A 429 -17.39 0.88 6.82
CA LEU A 429 -16.49 -0.10 7.42
C LEU A 429 -16.41 -1.41 6.61
N GLU A 430 -17.54 -1.93 6.09
CA GLU A 430 -17.57 -3.12 5.23
C GLU A 430 -16.75 -2.94 3.94
N ASN A 431 -16.64 -1.70 3.44
CA ASN A 431 -15.79 -1.33 2.31
C ASN A 431 -14.32 -1.08 2.70
N MET A 432 -13.99 -0.99 3.99
CA MET A 432 -12.62 -0.90 4.50
C MET A 432 -12.00 -2.30 4.68
N HIS A 433 -10.69 -2.37 4.90
CA HIS A 433 -9.98 -3.64 4.99
C HIS A 433 -10.48 -4.48 6.18
N SER A 434 -10.62 -3.88 7.36
CA SER A 434 -11.09 -4.54 8.57
C SER A 434 -12.49 -5.12 8.43
N GLY A 435 -13.43 -4.37 7.83
CA GLY A 435 -14.79 -4.89 7.60
C GLY A 435 -14.83 -6.01 6.57
N ARG A 436 -14.05 -5.91 5.48
CA ARG A 436 -13.89 -7.04 4.53
C ARG A 436 -13.32 -8.27 5.21
N LEU A 437 -12.35 -8.11 6.11
CA LEU A 437 -11.73 -9.21 6.84
C LEU A 437 -12.70 -9.87 7.84
N LEU A 438 -13.55 -9.08 8.51
CA LEU A 438 -14.63 -9.62 9.35
C LEU A 438 -15.66 -10.40 8.53
N SER A 439 -16.12 -9.84 7.40
CA SER A 439 -17.03 -10.54 6.49
C SER A 439 -16.40 -11.81 5.92
N TRP A 440 -15.09 -11.78 5.63
CA TRP A 440 -14.32 -12.93 5.19
C TRP A 440 -14.28 -14.03 6.26
N LEU A 441 -14.03 -13.69 7.52
CA LEU A 441 -14.10 -14.65 8.63
C LEU A 441 -15.51 -15.23 8.82
N GLU A 442 -16.53 -14.38 8.76
CA GLU A 442 -17.92 -14.80 8.96
C GLU A 442 -18.38 -15.80 7.90
N ALA A 443 -18.01 -15.56 6.63
CA ALA A 443 -18.34 -16.44 5.51
C ALA A 443 -17.81 -17.87 5.68
N ARG A 444 -16.78 -18.06 6.51
CA ARG A 444 -16.15 -19.37 6.74
C ARG A 444 -16.83 -20.19 7.81
N ASN A 445 -17.71 -19.59 8.62
CA ASN A 445 -18.39 -20.34 9.67
C ASN A 445 -19.30 -21.41 9.07
N PRO A 446 -19.26 -22.66 9.59
CA PRO A 446 -20.14 -23.71 9.14
C PRO A 446 -21.60 -23.39 9.49
N ASP A 447 -22.52 -23.73 8.59
CA ASP A 447 -23.95 -23.69 8.89
C ASP A 447 -24.35 -24.81 9.88
N THR A 448 -25.61 -24.80 10.30
CA THR A 448 -26.12 -25.78 11.29
C THR A 448 -26.03 -27.23 10.81
N GLN A 449 -26.23 -27.49 9.51
CA GLN A 449 -26.16 -28.83 8.94
C GLN A 449 -24.71 -29.30 8.83
N GLN A 450 -23.82 -28.43 8.38
CA GLN A 450 -22.38 -28.66 8.31
C GLN A 450 -21.81 -28.94 9.70
N LEU A 451 -22.15 -28.13 10.70
CA LEU A 451 -21.77 -28.36 12.11
C LEU A 451 -22.19 -29.73 12.61
N LYS A 452 -23.39 -30.19 12.26
CA LYS A 452 -23.86 -31.52 12.65
C LYS A 452 -23.02 -32.63 12.01
N ALA A 453 -22.67 -32.49 10.72
CA ALA A 453 -21.82 -33.45 10.02
C ALA A 453 -20.40 -33.49 10.61
N ILE A 454 -19.80 -32.31 10.85
CA ILE A 454 -18.49 -32.15 11.47
C ILE A 454 -18.45 -32.83 12.85
N ASN A 455 -19.44 -32.56 13.70
CA ASN A 455 -19.53 -33.18 15.02
C ASN A 455 -19.70 -34.70 14.94
N GLY A 456 -20.42 -35.21 13.93
CA GLY A 456 -20.54 -36.65 13.67
C GLY A 456 -19.19 -37.28 13.34
N HIS A 457 -18.45 -36.67 12.41
CA HIS A 457 -17.12 -37.13 12.01
C HIS A 457 -16.11 -37.08 13.16
N LEU A 458 -16.10 -36.00 13.95
CA LEU A 458 -15.26 -35.91 15.15
C LEU A 458 -15.60 -37.00 16.16
N ALA A 459 -16.89 -37.33 16.36
CA ALA A 459 -17.30 -38.40 17.27
C ALA A 459 -16.81 -39.78 16.81
N GLU A 460 -16.74 -40.04 15.50
CA GLU A 460 -16.14 -41.25 14.93
C GLU A 460 -14.62 -41.34 15.21
N HIS A 461 -13.95 -40.19 15.35
CA HIS A 461 -12.51 -40.08 15.65
C HIS A 461 -12.24 -39.69 17.13
N GLN A 462 -13.01 -40.25 18.07
CA GLN A 462 -12.81 -40.06 19.52
C GLN A 462 -12.88 -38.58 20.00
N GLY A 463 -13.58 -37.73 19.25
CA GLY A 463 -13.68 -36.29 19.49
C GLY A 463 -12.61 -35.44 18.81
N GLY A 464 -11.74 -36.05 18.02
CA GLY A 464 -10.59 -35.39 17.39
C GLY A 464 -9.44 -35.11 18.36
N PRO A 465 -8.40 -34.39 17.90
CA PRO A 465 -7.26 -34.02 18.73
C PRO A 465 -7.65 -33.05 19.85
N ARG A 466 -7.02 -33.19 21.02
CA ARG A 466 -7.18 -32.28 22.15
C ARG A 466 -6.12 -31.19 22.15
N PHE A 467 -6.56 -29.94 22.29
CA PHE A 467 -5.70 -28.76 22.33
C PHE A 467 -5.50 -28.25 23.76
N SER A 468 -4.27 -27.88 24.12
CA SER A 468 -3.97 -27.16 25.35
C SER A 468 -3.45 -25.75 25.07
N ILE A 469 -4.17 -24.76 25.57
CA ILE A 469 -3.80 -23.35 25.43
C ILE A 469 -3.04 -22.94 26.70
N LEU A 470 -1.75 -22.70 26.56
CA LEU A 470 -0.87 -22.19 27.61
C LEU A 470 -0.99 -20.66 27.60
N LEU A 471 -1.90 -20.13 28.42
CA LEU A 471 -2.30 -18.72 28.39
C LEU A 471 -1.49 -17.89 29.39
N LEU A 472 -0.74 -16.90 28.90
CA LEU A 472 0.03 -15.97 29.72
C LEU A 472 -0.82 -14.77 30.13
N ASP A 473 -1.04 -14.61 31.44
CA ASP A 473 -1.67 -13.43 32.05
C ASP A 473 -0.67 -12.77 33.02
N LEU A 474 0.47 -12.33 32.47
CA LEU A 474 1.56 -11.80 33.28
C LEU A 474 1.28 -10.38 33.82
N ASP A 475 0.40 -9.64 33.14
CA ASP A 475 -0.07 -8.30 33.55
C ASP A 475 -1.20 -8.35 34.58
N ALA A 476 -1.79 -9.53 34.85
CA ALA A 476 -2.98 -9.70 35.68
C ALA A 476 -4.17 -8.85 35.19
N ASP A 477 -4.40 -8.83 33.88
CA ASP A 477 -5.45 -8.02 33.24
C ASP A 477 -6.71 -8.84 33.01
N MET A 478 -7.68 -8.65 33.91
CA MET A 478 -8.95 -9.37 33.88
C MET A 478 -9.78 -9.09 32.61
N PHE A 479 -9.68 -7.90 32.01
CA PHE A 479 -10.46 -7.58 30.81
C PHE A 479 -9.90 -8.31 29.59
N LYS A 480 -8.56 -8.35 29.47
CA LYS A 480 -7.88 -9.16 28.45
C LYS A 480 -8.20 -10.65 28.60
N LEU A 481 -8.11 -11.17 29.82
CA LEU A 481 -8.42 -12.57 30.13
C LEU A 481 -9.87 -12.92 29.76
N GLN A 482 -10.83 -12.06 30.11
CA GLN A 482 -12.24 -12.25 29.76
C GLN A 482 -12.46 -12.26 28.25
N ALA A 483 -11.81 -11.37 27.49
CA ALA A 483 -11.92 -11.33 26.03
C ALA A 483 -11.46 -12.66 25.39
N THR A 484 -10.36 -13.24 25.87
CA THR A 484 -9.90 -14.57 25.44
C THR A 484 -10.94 -15.65 25.74
N PHE A 485 -11.47 -15.70 26.96
CA PHE A 485 -12.49 -16.70 27.32
C PHE A 485 -13.78 -16.55 26.52
N ASP A 486 -14.27 -15.33 26.32
CA ASP A 486 -15.48 -15.08 25.52
C ASP A 486 -15.31 -15.59 24.08
N SER A 487 -14.12 -15.41 23.48
CA SER A 487 -13.84 -15.92 22.15
C SER A 487 -13.89 -17.45 22.05
N LEU A 488 -13.32 -18.16 23.03
CA LEU A 488 -13.32 -19.63 23.11
C LEU A 488 -14.72 -20.19 23.37
N VAL A 489 -15.50 -19.54 24.22
CA VAL A 489 -16.90 -19.92 24.49
C VAL A 489 -17.75 -19.77 23.23
N ASN A 490 -17.52 -18.71 22.45
CA ASN A 490 -18.24 -18.46 21.20
C ASN A 490 -17.75 -19.32 20.02
N GLY A 491 -16.57 -19.94 20.10
CA GLY A 491 -16.03 -20.80 19.05
C GLY A 491 -16.72 -22.16 18.91
N HIS A 492 -16.56 -22.81 17.76
CA HIS A 492 -17.24 -24.08 17.44
C HIS A 492 -16.53 -25.32 18.01
N CYS A 493 -15.21 -25.29 18.18
CA CYS A 493 -14.44 -26.40 18.75
C CYS A 493 -14.48 -26.36 20.29
N LYS A 494 -14.80 -27.50 20.92
CA LYS A 494 -14.86 -27.64 22.40
C LYS A 494 -13.81 -28.60 22.97
N ALA A 495 -12.97 -29.20 22.12
CA ALA A 495 -11.92 -30.14 22.52
C ALA A 495 -10.64 -29.42 22.98
N PHE A 496 -10.75 -28.50 23.95
CA PHE A 496 -9.62 -27.76 24.48
C PHE A 496 -9.63 -27.68 26.01
N ASN A 497 -8.46 -27.47 26.59
CA ASN A 497 -8.31 -26.93 27.95
C ASN A 497 -7.40 -25.69 27.94
N VAL A 498 -7.55 -24.83 28.94
CA VAL A 498 -6.77 -23.61 29.10
C VAL A 498 -6.01 -23.68 30.41
N VAL A 499 -4.69 -23.50 30.35
CA VAL A 499 -3.84 -23.35 31.54
C VAL A 499 -3.39 -21.90 31.63
N VAL A 500 -3.93 -21.17 32.60
CA VAL A 500 -3.67 -19.74 32.80
C VAL A 500 -2.51 -19.55 33.76
N PHE A 501 -1.41 -18.98 33.28
CA PHE A 501 -0.26 -18.58 34.09
C PHE A 501 -0.39 -17.11 34.47
N THR A 502 -0.82 -16.83 35.69
CA THR A 502 -1.12 -15.45 36.14
C THR A 502 -0.23 -15.01 37.30
N THR A 503 0.18 -13.74 37.28
CA THR A 503 0.80 -13.05 38.42
C THR A 503 -0.25 -12.51 39.40
N GLY A 504 -1.52 -12.45 38.98
CA GLY A 504 -2.68 -12.01 39.75
C GLY A 504 -3.24 -13.08 40.70
N ASP A 505 -4.21 -12.70 41.51
CA ASP A 505 -4.82 -13.63 42.47
C ASP A 505 -5.63 -14.71 41.78
N LEU A 506 -5.59 -15.92 42.33
CA LEU A 506 -6.29 -17.07 41.75
C LEU A 506 -7.79 -16.93 42.00
N PRO A 507 -8.64 -16.90 40.96
CA PRO A 507 -10.09 -16.80 41.13
C PRO A 507 -10.69 -18.06 41.75
N ALA A 508 -10.04 -19.22 41.54
CA ALA A 508 -10.44 -20.51 42.11
C ALA A 508 -9.24 -21.46 42.23
N THR A 509 -9.33 -22.45 43.13
CA THR A 509 -8.39 -23.58 43.17
C THR A 509 -8.81 -24.61 42.13
N THR A 510 -7.96 -24.88 41.16
CA THR A 510 -8.22 -25.77 40.01
C THR A 510 -7.05 -26.73 39.80
N THR A 511 -7.23 -27.73 38.93
CA THR A 511 -6.26 -28.77 38.61
C THR A 511 -6.11 -28.93 37.09
N VAL A 512 -5.06 -29.62 36.63
CA VAL A 512 -4.80 -29.90 35.21
C VAL A 512 -5.94 -30.71 34.53
N ARG A 513 -6.83 -31.32 35.32
CA ARG A 513 -8.00 -32.06 34.82
C ARG A 513 -9.22 -31.17 34.51
N ASP A 514 -9.23 -29.95 35.03
CA ASP A 514 -10.30 -28.98 34.78
C ASP A 514 -10.14 -28.35 33.39
N THR A 515 -11.24 -27.90 32.79
CA THR A 515 -11.21 -27.20 31.49
C THR A 515 -10.40 -25.91 31.58
N VAL A 516 -10.42 -25.23 32.72
CA VAL A 516 -9.59 -24.05 33.00
C VAL A 516 -8.79 -24.33 34.27
N HIS A 517 -7.47 -24.29 34.14
CA HIS A 517 -6.52 -24.46 35.24
C HIS A 517 -5.70 -23.20 35.47
N PHE A 518 -5.81 -22.61 36.66
CA PHE A 518 -5.03 -21.44 37.04
C PHE A 518 -3.76 -21.85 37.79
N VAL A 519 -2.63 -21.33 37.34
CA VAL A 519 -1.29 -21.53 37.93
C VAL A 519 -0.72 -20.19 38.31
N LYS A 520 -0.45 -19.98 39.61
CA LYS A 520 0.23 -18.78 40.10
C LYS A 520 1.70 -18.81 39.68
N VAL A 521 2.16 -17.75 39.04
CA VAL A 521 3.56 -17.59 38.60
C VAL A 521 4.14 -16.23 38.99
N SER A 522 5.46 -16.10 38.85
CA SER A 522 6.19 -14.84 38.84
C SER A 522 6.83 -14.61 37.47
N THR A 523 7.25 -13.38 37.20
CA THR A 523 8.01 -13.01 35.99
C THR A 523 9.32 -13.80 35.83
N THR A 524 9.82 -14.42 36.90
CA THR A 524 11.08 -15.17 36.92
C THR A 524 10.92 -16.68 36.82
N ASN A 525 9.72 -17.25 37.02
CA ASN A 525 9.54 -18.71 37.08
C ASN A 525 8.47 -19.26 36.12
N TYR A 526 7.75 -18.39 35.40
CA TYR A 526 6.63 -18.84 34.57
C TYR A 526 7.06 -19.83 33.48
N VAL A 527 8.25 -19.65 32.87
CA VAL A 527 8.79 -20.58 31.86
C VAL A 527 9.01 -21.98 32.44
N ASP A 528 9.60 -22.08 33.63
CA ASP A 528 9.81 -23.37 34.30
C ASP A 528 8.46 -24.05 34.63
N ARG A 529 7.45 -23.26 35.02
CA ARG A 529 6.10 -23.76 35.29
C ARG A 529 5.41 -24.24 34.02
N ILE A 530 5.56 -23.54 32.90
CA ILE A 530 5.07 -24.00 31.59
C ILE A 530 5.70 -25.35 31.26
N ASN A 531 7.02 -25.48 31.37
CA ASN A 531 7.72 -26.73 31.06
C ASN A 531 7.28 -27.89 31.97
N GLN A 532 6.98 -27.63 33.25
CA GLN A 532 6.39 -28.63 34.14
C GLN A 532 4.99 -29.08 33.67
N ILE A 533 4.14 -28.15 33.25
CA ILE A 533 2.80 -28.44 32.74
C ILE A 533 2.86 -29.22 31.43
N ILE A 534 3.77 -28.89 30.50
CA ILE A 534 3.98 -29.64 29.25
C ILE A 534 4.20 -31.13 29.55
N GLY A 535 5.02 -31.46 30.55
CA GLY A 535 5.30 -32.84 30.94
C GLY A 535 4.13 -33.58 31.60
N GLN A 536 3.12 -32.86 32.09
CA GLN A 536 1.92 -33.42 32.75
C GLN A 536 0.68 -33.40 31.84
N SER A 537 0.73 -32.67 30.73
CA SER A 537 -0.40 -32.49 29.83
C SER A 537 -0.75 -33.80 29.12
N THR A 538 -2.05 -34.08 29.06
CA THR A 538 -2.62 -35.19 28.29
C THR A 538 -3.15 -34.73 26.93
N ALA A 539 -2.92 -33.48 26.55
CA ALA A 539 -3.30 -32.96 25.24
C ALA A 539 -2.37 -33.48 24.14
N ASP A 540 -2.88 -33.50 22.91
CA ASP A 540 -2.13 -33.92 21.73
C ASP A 540 -1.28 -32.76 21.19
N TRP A 541 -1.87 -31.56 21.22
CA TRP A 541 -1.28 -30.32 20.71
C TRP A 541 -1.30 -29.24 21.78
N LEU A 542 -0.23 -28.45 21.87
CA LEU A 542 -0.14 -27.30 22.75
C LEU A 542 0.24 -26.06 21.97
N MET A 543 -0.25 -24.90 22.41
CA MET A 543 0.15 -23.59 21.91
C MET A 543 0.35 -22.62 23.07
N LEU A 544 1.23 -21.65 22.86
CA LEU A 544 1.37 -20.48 23.72
C LEU A 544 0.43 -19.38 23.21
N ALA A 545 -0.23 -18.66 24.12
CA ALA A 545 -1.05 -17.49 23.81
C ALA A 545 -0.97 -16.47 24.95
N GLU A 546 -1.35 -15.23 24.69
CA GLU A 546 -1.41 -14.17 25.70
C GLU A 546 -2.86 -13.80 26.03
N ALA A 547 -3.10 -13.40 27.29
CA ALA A 547 -4.39 -12.86 27.67
C ALA A 547 -4.72 -11.64 26.79
N GLY A 548 -5.90 -11.65 26.19
CA GLY A 548 -6.35 -10.66 25.21
C GLY A 548 -6.36 -11.18 23.77
N ASP A 549 -5.62 -12.25 23.47
CA ASP A 549 -5.75 -12.95 22.19
C ASP A 549 -7.13 -13.59 22.09
N GLN A 550 -7.80 -13.42 20.95
CA GLN A 550 -9.15 -13.91 20.71
C GLN A 550 -9.15 -15.00 19.64
N PHE A 551 -9.68 -16.17 19.95
CA PHE A 551 -9.80 -17.27 19.01
C PHE A 551 -10.90 -16.98 18.00
N THR A 552 -10.63 -17.25 16.72
CA THR A 552 -11.66 -17.17 15.68
C THR A 552 -12.68 -18.30 15.89
N ALA A 553 -13.91 -18.10 15.40
CA ALA A 553 -14.98 -19.07 15.63
C ALA A 553 -14.69 -20.45 15.02
N SER A 554 -13.97 -20.48 13.89
CA SER A 554 -13.70 -21.68 13.09
C SER A 554 -12.23 -22.14 13.13
N GLY A 555 -11.28 -21.36 13.67
CA GLY A 555 -9.85 -21.69 13.65
C GLY A 555 -9.52 -23.03 14.30
N LEU A 556 -9.85 -23.21 15.58
CA LEU A 556 -9.65 -24.50 16.27
C LEU A 556 -10.50 -25.64 15.68
N LEU A 557 -11.64 -25.32 15.06
CA LEU A 557 -12.46 -26.33 14.39
C LEU A 557 -11.74 -26.87 13.15
N ARG A 558 -11.16 -25.98 12.33
CA ARG A 558 -10.37 -26.35 11.16
C ARG A 558 -9.16 -27.19 11.57
N ALA A 559 -8.43 -26.77 12.60
CA ALA A 559 -7.33 -27.54 13.16
C ALA A 559 -7.79 -28.92 13.67
N SER A 560 -8.97 -29.02 14.29
CA SER A 560 -9.48 -30.30 14.82
C SER A 560 -9.80 -31.33 13.74
N LEU A 561 -10.05 -30.90 12.50
CA LEU A 561 -10.32 -31.79 11.37
C LEU A 561 -9.03 -32.19 10.65
N GLU A 562 -8.20 -31.22 10.33
CA GLU A 562 -6.97 -31.43 9.52
C GLU A 562 -5.86 -32.14 10.31
N LEU A 563 -5.89 -32.08 11.64
CA LEU A 563 -4.88 -32.72 12.50
C LEU A 563 -5.29 -34.12 12.97
N ILE A 564 -6.42 -34.64 12.51
CA ILE A 564 -6.78 -36.06 12.66
C ILE A 564 -5.74 -36.87 11.88
N ASP A 565 -5.13 -37.87 12.54
CA ASP A 565 -4.14 -38.79 11.95
C ASP A 565 -2.91 -38.14 11.27
N ALA A 566 -2.59 -36.88 11.62
CA ALA A 566 -1.43 -36.16 11.06
C ALA A 566 -0.07 -36.62 11.64
N GLU A 567 0.20 -37.93 11.74
CA GLU A 567 1.29 -38.54 12.52
C GLU A 567 2.69 -37.99 12.21
N GLY A 568 2.94 -37.54 10.98
CA GLY A 568 4.23 -36.96 10.55
C GLY A 568 4.42 -35.46 10.86
N VAL A 569 3.38 -34.76 11.32
CA VAL A 569 3.43 -33.32 11.58
C VAL A 569 3.90 -33.05 13.01
N ARG A 570 5.02 -32.35 13.18
CA ARG A 570 5.60 -31.99 14.48
C ARG A 570 5.06 -30.68 15.03
N ALA A 571 4.86 -29.71 14.15
CA ALA A 571 4.36 -28.38 14.49
C ALA A 571 3.63 -27.77 13.29
N VAL A 572 2.53 -27.06 13.55
CA VAL A 572 1.71 -26.37 12.56
C VAL A 572 1.62 -24.88 12.88
N ALA A 573 2.01 -24.06 11.91
CA ALA A 573 1.64 -22.66 11.87
C ALA A 573 0.21 -22.54 11.35
N MET A 574 -0.58 -21.67 11.96
CA MET A 574 -1.86 -21.23 11.40
C MET A 574 -1.75 -19.77 10.98
N ASP A 575 -2.77 -19.19 10.36
CA ASP A 575 -2.78 -17.77 10.07
C ASP A 575 -3.23 -16.95 11.29
N GLU A 576 -3.05 -15.64 11.22
CA GLU A 576 -3.46 -14.69 12.25
C GLU A 576 -4.16 -13.49 11.65
N ILE A 577 -4.91 -12.80 12.49
CA ILE A 577 -5.34 -11.43 12.26
C ILE A 577 -4.76 -10.58 13.37
N GLN A 578 -4.17 -9.45 13.00
CA GLN A 578 -3.51 -8.57 13.93
C GLN A 578 -4.25 -7.25 14.06
N ARG A 579 -4.53 -6.87 15.31
CA ARG A 579 -5.01 -5.54 15.66
C ARG A 579 -3.83 -4.58 15.74
N LYS A 580 -3.85 -3.56 14.90
CA LYS A 580 -2.84 -2.50 14.86
C LYS A 580 -3.05 -1.50 16.00
N ALA A 581 -2.07 -0.63 16.21
CA ALA A 581 -2.11 0.38 17.27
C ALA A 581 -3.28 1.38 17.12
N ASP A 582 -3.75 1.61 15.90
CA ASP A 582 -4.93 2.44 15.62
C ASP A 582 -6.26 1.70 15.83
N GLY A 583 -6.22 0.41 16.20
CA GLY A 583 -7.37 -0.44 16.42
C GLY A 583 -7.86 -1.20 15.18
N SER A 584 -7.40 -0.84 13.97
CA SER A 584 -7.74 -1.54 12.72
C SER A 584 -7.17 -2.96 12.68
N LEU A 585 -7.74 -3.82 11.84
CA LEU A 585 -7.24 -5.18 11.61
C LEU A 585 -6.32 -5.22 10.39
N GLY A 586 -5.37 -6.16 10.41
CA GLY A 586 -4.62 -6.60 9.24
C GLY A 586 -4.51 -8.11 9.24
N ASP A 587 -4.56 -8.71 8.07
CA ASP A 587 -4.33 -10.15 7.92
C ASP A 587 -2.83 -10.49 8.01
N VAL A 588 -2.53 -11.61 8.65
CA VAL A 588 -1.23 -12.28 8.65
C VAL A 588 -1.44 -13.68 8.11
N PHE A 589 -1.58 -13.74 6.80
CA PHE A 589 -1.73 -14.95 6.01
C PHE A 589 -0.35 -15.41 5.57
N ARG A 590 0.18 -16.37 6.32
CA ARG A 590 1.55 -16.85 6.16
C ARG A 590 1.66 -17.67 4.88
N PRO A 591 2.80 -17.63 4.17
CA PRO A 591 3.09 -18.70 3.23
C PRO A 591 3.22 -20.03 4.01
N GLY A 592 3.44 -21.13 3.28
CA GLY A 592 3.93 -22.36 3.87
C GLY A 592 5.27 -22.16 4.61
N VAL A 593 5.84 -23.24 5.11
CA VAL A 593 7.10 -23.18 5.89
C VAL A 593 8.19 -22.48 5.09
N ASN A 594 8.57 -21.28 5.53
CA ASN A 594 9.51 -20.39 4.86
C ASN A 594 10.63 -20.05 5.85
N LEU A 595 11.77 -20.74 5.72
CA LEU A 595 12.90 -20.62 6.64
C LEU A 595 13.51 -19.22 6.58
N ASP A 596 13.56 -18.63 5.39
CA ASP A 596 14.15 -17.32 5.19
C ASP A 596 13.29 -16.20 5.77
N LEU A 597 11.96 -16.29 5.62
CA LEU A 597 11.05 -15.36 6.26
C LEU A 597 10.97 -15.57 7.78
N LEU A 598 11.06 -16.82 8.27
CA LEU A 598 11.13 -17.10 9.72
C LEU A 598 12.34 -16.44 10.37
N GLN A 599 13.49 -16.47 9.72
CA GLN A 599 14.71 -15.85 10.24
C GLN A 599 14.73 -14.32 10.04
N SER A 600 14.21 -13.85 8.91
CA SER A 600 14.25 -12.43 8.55
C SER A 600 13.13 -11.63 9.20
N ALA A 601 11.97 -12.22 9.49
CA ALA A 601 10.81 -11.53 10.07
C ALA A 601 10.09 -12.42 11.12
N PRO A 602 10.79 -12.83 12.20
CA PRO A 602 10.30 -13.84 13.16
C PRO A 602 8.99 -13.42 13.84
N SER A 603 8.77 -12.13 14.08
CA SER A 603 7.55 -11.65 14.75
C SER A 603 6.27 -11.93 13.96
N PHE A 604 6.37 -12.21 12.65
CA PHE A 604 5.25 -12.68 11.83
C PHE A 604 5.20 -14.19 11.70
N MET A 605 6.32 -14.91 11.80
CA MET A 605 6.39 -16.33 11.44
C MET A 605 6.52 -17.29 12.63
N ALA A 606 6.96 -16.82 13.79
CA ALA A 606 7.32 -17.69 14.91
C ALA A 606 6.22 -17.86 15.96
N ARG A 607 5.15 -17.07 15.90
CA ARG A 607 4.13 -16.98 16.96
C ARG A 607 2.99 -17.98 16.79
N HIS A 608 2.45 -18.43 17.93
CA HIS A 608 1.23 -19.22 18.08
C HIS A 608 1.19 -20.54 17.30
N TRP A 609 2.33 -21.25 17.22
CA TRP A 609 2.35 -22.56 16.61
C TRP A 609 1.63 -23.60 17.48
N LEU A 610 0.84 -24.46 16.85
CA LEU A 610 0.35 -25.70 17.45
C LEU A 610 1.47 -26.73 17.38
N ILE A 611 2.00 -27.19 18.51
CA ILE A 611 3.13 -28.11 18.56
C ILE A 611 2.70 -29.40 19.24
N ARG A 612 3.07 -30.55 18.68
CA ARG A 612 2.79 -31.85 19.30
C ARG A 612 3.41 -31.92 20.69
N ARG A 613 2.65 -32.41 21.66
CA ARG A 613 3.09 -32.54 23.07
C ARG A 613 4.40 -33.29 23.21
N GLU A 614 4.56 -34.37 22.45
CA GLU A 614 5.76 -35.21 22.48
C GLU A 614 6.99 -34.49 21.94
N VAL A 615 6.82 -33.69 20.89
CA VAL A 615 7.87 -32.86 20.30
C VAL A 615 8.31 -31.79 21.29
N LEU A 616 7.36 -31.09 21.93
CA LEU A 616 7.66 -30.12 22.99
C LEU A 616 8.42 -30.75 24.17
N ALA A 617 7.98 -31.93 24.62
CA ALA A 617 8.61 -32.63 25.73
C ALA A 617 10.04 -33.09 25.38
N GLN A 618 10.26 -33.62 24.18
CA GLN A 618 11.59 -34.01 23.68
C GLN A 618 12.52 -32.80 23.55
N ALA A 619 11.99 -31.67 23.09
CA ALA A 619 12.71 -30.39 23.02
C ALA A 619 12.92 -29.72 24.39
N ARG A 620 12.45 -30.33 25.49
CA ARG A 620 12.47 -29.81 26.87
C ARG A 620 11.74 -28.47 27.05
N GLY A 621 10.75 -28.21 26.21
CA GLY A 621 9.92 -27.00 26.24
C GLY A 621 10.69 -25.73 25.86
N PHE A 622 10.36 -24.64 26.55
CA PHE A 622 10.89 -23.29 26.29
C PHE A 622 12.11 -22.98 27.18
N THR A 623 12.99 -22.09 26.71
CA THR A 623 14.15 -21.63 27.49
C THR A 623 13.88 -20.30 28.21
N ALA A 624 14.24 -20.20 29.48
CA ALA A 624 14.12 -18.96 30.26
C ALA A 624 15.19 -17.91 29.89
N GLU A 625 16.16 -18.26 29.04
CA GLU A 625 17.20 -17.32 28.58
C GLU A 625 16.64 -16.26 27.62
N TYR A 626 15.66 -16.65 26.79
CA TYR A 626 15.10 -15.82 25.72
C TYR A 626 13.58 -15.60 25.89
N VAL A 627 13.17 -15.07 27.04
CA VAL A 627 11.76 -14.81 27.42
C VAL A 627 10.96 -13.95 26.42
N GLN A 628 11.60 -13.13 25.61
CA GLN A 628 10.98 -12.31 24.56
C GLN A 628 11.04 -12.97 23.18
N ALA A 629 11.62 -14.17 23.04
CA ALA A 629 11.76 -14.90 21.79
C ALA A 629 11.57 -16.41 21.98
N LEU A 630 10.70 -16.81 22.93
CA LEU A 630 10.48 -18.20 23.36
C LEU A 630 10.15 -19.13 22.19
N GLU A 631 9.18 -18.72 21.37
CA GLU A 631 8.68 -19.54 20.27
C GLU A 631 9.68 -19.59 19.11
N LEU A 632 10.36 -18.48 18.80
CA LEU A 632 11.43 -18.46 17.79
C LEU A 632 12.56 -19.42 18.16
N ASP A 633 13.04 -19.36 19.41
CA ASP A 633 14.11 -20.25 19.88
C ASP A 633 13.71 -21.72 19.77
N LEU A 634 12.49 -22.05 20.21
CA LEU A 634 11.95 -23.40 20.12
C LEU A 634 11.90 -23.87 18.66
N LEU A 635 11.31 -23.09 17.75
CA LEU A 635 11.19 -23.47 16.34
C LEU A 635 12.56 -23.69 15.69
N LEU A 636 13.54 -22.82 15.97
CA LEU A 636 14.89 -22.98 15.44
C LEU A 636 15.58 -24.24 16.01
N ARG A 637 15.36 -24.59 17.29
CA ARG A 637 15.83 -25.86 17.85
C ARG A 637 15.16 -27.08 17.21
N LEU A 638 13.87 -27.00 16.89
CA LEU A 638 13.16 -28.07 16.17
C LEU A 638 13.70 -28.25 14.74
N ILE A 639 14.15 -27.16 14.10
CA ILE A 639 14.80 -27.19 12.78
C ILE A 639 16.23 -27.73 12.88
N GLU A 640 16.97 -27.38 13.94
CA GLU A 640 18.30 -27.92 14.21
C GLU A 640 18.28 -29.45 14.39
N ASP A 641 17.24 -30.00 15.04
CA ASP A 641 17.12 -31.42 15.36
C ASP A 641 16.71 -32.29 14.16
N ALA A 642 15.72 -31.87 13.38
CA ALA A 642 15.12 -32.70 12.32
C ALA A 642 14.86 -31.97 10.99
N GLY A 643 15.44 -30.77 10.79
CA GLY A 643 15.21 -29.95 9.61
C GLY A 643 13.79 -29.41 9.52
N LEU A 644 13.36 -29.05 8.30
CA LEU A 644 12.03 -28.51 8.02
C LEU A 644 10.92 -29.59 7.97
N ALA A 645 11.30 -30.87 7.90
CA ALA A 645 10.35 -31.98 7.75
C ALA A 645 9.37 -32.03 8.94
N GLY A 646 8.07 -32.20 8.64
CA GLY A 646 7.01 -32.22 9.65
C GLY A 646 6.65 -30.85 10.23
N LEU A 647 7.28 -29.76 9.80
CA LEU A 647 6.69 -28.43 9.98
C LEU A 647 5.65 -28.22 8.88
N ALA A 648 4.48 -27.69 9.22
CA ALA A 648 3.42 -27.44 8.26
C ALA A 648 2.73 -26.10 8.53
N HIS A 649 1.93 -25.67 7.56
CA HIS A 649 1.08 -24.51 7.65
C HIS A 649 -0.35 -24.90 7.30
N LEU A 650 -1.30 -24.38 8.07
CA LEU A 650 -2.72 -24.53 7.82
C LEU A 650 -3.28 -23.12 7.58
N ALA A 651 -3.76 -22.87 6.36
CA ALA A 651 -4.22 -21.57 5.90
C ALA A 651 -5.61 -21.17 6.45
N GLU A 652 -5.71 -21.05 7.77
CA GLU A 652 -6.89 -20.59 8.49
C GLU A 652 -6.46 -19.68 9.65
N PRO A 653 -7.08 -18.51 9.82
CA PRO A 653 -6.79 -17.66 10.97
C PRO A 653 -7.21 -18.31 12.29
N LEU A 654 -6.26 -18.57 13.18
CA LEU A 654 -6.53 -19.13 14.50
C LEU A 654 -6.95 -18.05 15.51
N LEU A 655 -6.31 -16.88 15.44
CA LEU A 655 -6.43 -15.81 16.42
C LEU A 655 -6.62 -14.44 15.78
N ILE A 656 -7.31 -13.56 16.52
CA ILE A 656 -7.20 -12.10 16.44
C ILE A 656 -6.35 -11.67 17.65
N CYS A 657 -5.11 -11.24 17.41
CA CYS A 657 -4.14 -10.86 18.44
C CYS A 657 -3.62 -9.44 18.21
N ASN A 658 -2.84 -8.89 19.14
CA ASN A 658 -2.18 -7.60 18.91
C ASN A 658 -1.02 -7.73 17.92
N ALA A 659 -0.87 -6.75 17.04
CA ALA A 659 0.30 -6.61 16.18
C ALA A 659 1.57 -6.47 17.04
N PRO A 660 2.71 -7.02 16.60
CA PRO A 660 3.98 -6.82 17.30
C PRO A 660 4.34 -5.32 17.31
N THR A 661 4.97 -4.89 18.39
CA THR A 661 5.45 -3.50 18.52
C THR A 661 6.51 -3.20 17.46
N GLU A 662 6.48 -2.01 16.83
CA GLU A 662 7.49 -1.58 15.84
C GLU A 662 8.85 -1.22 16.47
N GLN A 663 9.42 -2.15 17.25
CA GLN A 663 10.74 -2.02 17.87
C GLN A 663 11.56 -3.28 17.58
N GLU A 664 12.88 -3.15 17.59
CA GLU A 664 13.74 -4.32 17.51
C GLU A 664 13.68 -5.11 18.83
N ASN A 665 13.63 -6.44 18.73
CA ASN A 665 13.75 -7.35 19.85
C ASN A 665 15.18 -7.90 19.95
N PRO A 666 15.98 -7.48 20.96
CA PRO A 666 17.37 -7.92 21.08
C PRO A 666 17.52 -9.43 21.29
N GLN A 667 16.51 -10.10 21.87
CA GLN A 667 16.57 -11.54 22.12
C GLN A 667 16.33 -12.36 20.86
N GLU A 668 15.48 -11.90 19.93
CA GLU A 668 15.36 -12.52 18.59
C GLU A 668 16.72 -12.53 17.88
N ARG A 669 17.45 -11.41 17.91
CA ARG A 669 18.81 -11.32 17.35
C ARG A 669 19.79 -12.29 18.04
N GLN A 670 19.70 -12.47 19.35
CA GLN A 670 20.54 -13.41 20.10
C GLN A 670 20.22 -14.86 19.73
N VAL A 671 18.94 -15.20 19.63
CA VAL A 671 18.44 -16.51 19.21
C VAL A 671 18.90 -16.85 17.78
N LEU A 672 18.81 -15.91 16.84
CA LEU A 672 19.33 -16.09 15.48
C LEU A 672 20.85 -16.36 15.49
N LYS A 673 21.63 -15.61 16.28
CA LYS A 673 23.07 -15.86 16.42
C LYS A 673 23.38 -17.24 17.02
N ARG A 674 22.63 -17.67 18.04
CA ARG A 674 22.72 -19.02 18.62
C ARG A 674 22.48 -20.08 17.55
N HIS A 675 21.36 -19.96 16.83
CA HIS A 675 20.97 -20.88 15.77
C HIS A 675 22.05 -20.99 14.68
N LEU A 676 22.52 -19.85 14.17
CA LEU A 676 23.54 -19.79 13.13
C LEU A 676 24.88 -20.38 13.61
N ALA A 677 25.27 -20.14 14.86
CA ALA A 677 26.45 -20.75 15.47
C ALA A 677 26.32 -22.27 15.63
N ALA A 678 25.14 -22.77 16.03
CA ALA A 678 24.85 -24.20 16.11
C ALA A 678 24.96 -24.89 14.73
N ARG A 679 24.66 -24.15 13.66
CA ARG A 679 24.83 -24.59 12.27
C ARG A 679 26.25 -24.38 11.71
N GLY A 680 27.18 -23.86 12.52
CA GLY A 680 28.59 -23.69 12.16
C GLY A 680 28.94 -22.34 11.52
N TYR A 681 28.01 -21.39 11.44
CA TYR A 681 28.27 -20.06 10.87
C TYR A 681 28.84 -19.09 11.90
N ARG A 682 29.68 -18.16 11.43
CA ARG A 682 30.13 -16.98 12.21
C ARG A 682 29.36 -15.73 11.76
N ALA A 683 28.05 -15.90 11.62
CA ALA A 683 27.20 -14.93 10.97
C ALA A 683 27.08 -13.61 11.75
N GLN A 684 26.90 -12.51 11.01
CA GLN A 684 26.44 -11.24 11.54
C GLN A 684 24.94 -11.11 11.29
N VAL A 685 24.22 -10.66 12.32
CA VAL A 685 22.79 -10.39 12.27
C VAL A 685 22.59 -8.91 12.57
N SER A 686 22.05 -8.18 11.59
CA SER A 686 21.73 -6.75 11.68
C SER A 686 20.25 -6.50 11.44
N SER A 687 19.76 -5.32 11.82
CA SER A 687 18.40 -4.87 11.52
C SER A 687 18.47 -3.43 11.02
N ALA A 688 17.98 -3.19 9.80
CA ALA A 688 17.88 -1.85 9.22
C ALA A 688 16.51 -1.21 9.50
N GLN A 689 15.49 -2.02 9.77
CA GLN A 689 14.13 -1.62 10.06
C GLN A 689 13.56 -2.52 11.16
N PRO A 690 12.70 -2.01 12.05
CA PRO A 690 12.04 -2.84 13.08
C PRO A 690 11.40 -4.09 12.48
N LEU A 691 11.37 -5.17 13.26
CA LEU A 691 10.78 -6.46 12.90
C LEU A 691 11.42 -7.17 11.69
N THR A 692 12.57 -6.68 11.19
CA THR A 692 13.26 -7.27 10.04
C THR A 692 14.76 -7.43 10.34
N TYR A 693 15.28 -8.62 10.10
CA TYR A 693 16.68 -8.99 10.26
C TYR A 693 17.32 -9.32 8.92
N GLN A 694 18.61 -8.99 8.81
CA GLN A 694 19.47 -9.35 7.70
C GLN A 694 20.63 -10.18 8.23
N ILE A 695 20.92 -11.28 7.54
CA ILE A 695 21.94 -12.24 7.93
C ILE A 695 23.06 -12.20 6.89
N ASP A 696 24.25 -11.80 7.33
CA ASP A 696 25.50 -12.06 6.61
C ASP A 696 26.12 -13.32 7.20
N TYR A 697 26.14 -14.41 6.44
CA TYR A 697 26.60 -15.72 6.91
C TYR A 697 28.13 -15.78 7.10
N GLN A 698 28.86 -14.80 6.58
CA GLN A 698 30.32 -14.70 6.65
C GLN A 698 31.05 -15.96 6.15
N HIS A 699 30.66 -16.42 4.97
CA HIS A 699 31.32 -17.55 4.31
C HIS A 699 32.82 -17.30 4.16
N ALA A 700 33.63 -18.29 4.52
CA ALA A 700 35.09 -18.21 4.40
C ALA A 700 35.54 -18.34 2.94
N GLU A 701 34.79 -19.09 2.14
CA GLU A 701 35.07 -19.32 0.73
C GLU A 701 34.57 -18.14 -0.12
N ARG A 702 35.31 -17.85 -1.18
CA ARG A 702 34.92 -16.87 -2.21
C ARG A 702 35.00 -17.55 -3.57
N PRO A 703 33.99 -18.33 -3.98
CA PRO A 703 34.04 -19.16 -5.19
C PRO A 703 34.15 -18.36 -6.49
N LEU A 704 34.58 -19.00 -7.58
CA LEU A 704 34.53 -18.34 -8.90
C LEU A 704 33.09 -18.34 -9.41
N VAL A 705 32.61 -17.20 -9.91
CA VAL A 705 31.27 -17.06 -10.51
C VAL A 705 31.38 -16.87 -12.02
N SER A 706 30.66 -17.66 -12.81
CA SER A 706 30.53 -17.47 -14.25
C SER A 706 29.19 -16.79 -14.56
N ILE A 707 29.24 -15.55 -15.04
CA ILE A 707 28.07 -14.81 -15.51
C ILE A 707 27.86 -15.13 -16.98
N ILE A 708 26.71 -15.68 -17.34
CA ILE A 708 26.36 -16.06 -18.72
C ILE A 708 25.35 -15.05 -19.25
N LEU A 709 25.71 -14.37 -20.34
CA LEU A 709 24.89 -13.42 -21.07
C LEU A 709 24.52 -14.00 -22.45
N GLU A 710 23.22 -14.08 -22.75
CA GLU A 710 22.76 -14.40 -24.10
C GLU A 710 23.01 -13.22 -25.05
N SER A 711 23.49 -13.51 -26.25
CA SER A 711 23.56 -12.57 -27.36
C SER A 711 22.87 -13.15 -28.61
N ARG A 712 21.97 -12.37 -29.22
CA ARG A 712 21.18 -12.73 -30.40
C ARG A 712 20.67 -11.49 -31.13
N ASP A 713 21.50 -10.89 -31.99
CA ASP A 713 21.13 -9.70 -32.78
C ASP A 713 20.60 -8.52 -31.91
N ASN A 714 21.08 -8.42 -30.67
CA ASN A 714 20.56 -7.56 -29.59
C ASN A 714 21.67 -6.66 -29.00
N PHE A 715 22.41 -5.99 -29.88
CA PHE A 715 23.62 -5.23 -29.53
C PHE A 715 23.41 -4.25 -28.38
N GLU A 716 22.40 -3.38 -28.44
CA GLU A 716 22.15 -2.37 -27.40
C GLU A 716 21.93 -3.00 -26.03
N GLN A 717 21.14 -4.08 -25.97
CA GLN A 717 20.81 -4.77 -24.72
C GLN A 717 22.06 -5.42 -24.12
N VAL A 718 22.79 -6.22 -24.90
CA VAL A 718 24.02 -6.89 -24.43
C VAL A 718 25.08 -5.89 -23.99
N GLN A 719 25.24 -4.79 -24.74
CA GLN A 719 26.17 -3.73 -24.38
C GLN A 719 25.80 -3.09 -23.03
N GLN A 720 24.53 -2.73 -22.83
CA GLN A 720 24.06 -2.13 -21.58
C GLN A 720 24.24 -3.09 -20.39
N ALA A 721 23.86 -4.36 -20.56
CA ALA A 721 24.04 -5.39 -19.53
C ALA A 721 25.52 -5.55 -19.18
N LEU A 722 26.40 -5.74 -20.17
CA LEU A 722 27.84 -5.90 -19.96
C LEU A 722 28.46 -4.69 -19.26
N VAL A 723 28.14 -3.47 -19.73
CA VAL A 723 28.64 -2.23 -19.12
C VAL A 723 28.19 -2.13 -17.66
N SER A 724 26.94 -2.46 -17.36
CA SER A 724 26.43 -2.43 -15.98
C SER A 724 27.18 -3.41 -15.08
N VAL A 725 27.45 -4.63 -15.55
CA VAL A 725 28.21 -5.64 -14.82
C VAL A 725 29.64 -5.15 -14.56
N LEU A 726 30.33 -4.65 -15.59
CA LEU A 726 31.72 -4.18 -15.48
C LEU A 726 31.86 -2.97 -14.54
N GLN A 727 30.91 -2.03 -14.58
CA GLN A 727 30.97 -0.80 -13.78
C GLN A 727 30.55 -1.01 -12.32
N ARG A 728 29.62 -1.91 -12.05
CA ARG A 728 29.00 -2.05 -10.73
C ARG A 728 29.55 -3.20 -9.91
N THR A 729 30.05 -4.27 -10.53
CA THR A 729 30.43 -5.49 -9.79
C THR A 729 31.71 -5.32 -8.98
N ARG A 730 31.60 -5.37 -7.64
CA ARG A 730 32.75 -5.33 -6.73
C ARG A 730 33.40 -6.68 -6.48
N TYR A 731 32.64 -7.76 -6.61
CA TYR A 731 33.18 -9.11 -6.42
C TYR A 731 34.22 -9.44 -7.49
N HIS A 732 35.46 -9.73 -7.13
CA HIS A 732 36.55 -9.84 -8.12
C HIS A 732 36.67 -11.21 -8.80
N ARG A 733 36.22 -12.30 -8.15
CA ARG A 733 36.36 -13.67 -8.66
C ARG A 733 35.19 -14.03 -9.58
N HIS A 734 35.08 -13.36 -10.72
CA HIS A 734 34.09 -13.69 -11.73
C HIS A 734 34.69 -13.72 -13.14
N GLU A 735 34.05 -14.48 -14.02
CA GLU A 735 34.19 -14.39 -15.48
C GLU A 735 32.83 -14.06 -16.11
N ILE A 736 32.87 -13.50 -17.31
CA ILE A 736 31.68 -13.16 -18.11
C ILE A 736 31.78 -13.94 -19.42
N LEU A 737 30.78 -14.78 -19.68
CA LEU A 737 30.61 -15.56 -20.88
C LEU A 737 29.50 -14.93 -21.71
N ILE A 738 29.83 -14.39 -22.87
CA ILE A 738 28.83 -13.89 -23.82
C ILE A 738 28.58 -15.03 -24.82
N ALA A 739 27.41 -15.67 -24.72
CA ALA A 739 26.99 -16.76 -25.58
C ALA A 739 26.27 -16.18 -26.80
N ASP A 740 27.01 -16.01 -27.90
CA ASP A 740 26.49 -15.56 -29.18
C ASP A 740 25.75 -16.70 -29.90
N ASN A 741 24.44 -16.53 -30.03
CA ASN A 741 23.51 -17.49 -30.60
C ASN A 741 23.36 -17.30 -32.12
N HIS A 742 24.49 -17.41 -32.81
CA HIS A 742 24.55 -17.31 -34.27
C HIS A 742 23.98 -15.98 -34.80
N SER A 743 24.43 -14.85 -34.23
CA SER A 743 23.99 -13.52 -34.64
C SER A 743 24.39 -13.21 -36.09
N GLN A 744 23.52 -12.50 -36.80
CA GLN A 744 23.70 -12.04 -38.18
C GLN A 744 24.02 -10.54 -38.26
N SER A 745 23.82 -9.80 -37.16
CA SER A 745 24.16 -8.37 -37.08
C SER A 745 25.66 -8.13 -37.20
N GLU A 746 26.06 -7.39 -38.24
CA GLU A 746 27.47 -7.02 -38.46
C GLU A 746 28.01 -6.10 -37.35
N GLU A 747 27.19 -5.17 -36.87
CA GLU A 747 27.55 -4.28 -35.75
C GLU A 747 27.84 -5.07 -34.48
N LEU A 748 26.97 -6.03 -34.14
CA LEU A 748 27.16 -6.89 -32.99
C LEU A 748 28.43 -7.74 -33.14
N ALA A 749 28.64 -8.35 -34.30
CA ALA A 749 29.83 -9.17 -34.57
C ALA A 749 31.12 -8.35 -34.40
N GLN A 750 31.20 -7.16 -35.03
CA GLN A 750 32.35 -6.27 -34.90
C GLN A 750 32.58 -5.84 -33.45
N TRP A 751 31.51 -5.57 -32.69
CA TRP A 751 31.63 -5.21 -31.29
C TRP A 751 32.13 -6.37 -30.43
N LEU A 752 31.59 -7.59 -30.60
CA LEU A 752 32.04 -8.79 -29.90
C LEU A 752 33.51 -9.10 -30.18
N ASP A 753 33.94 -9.01 -31.45
CA ASP A 753 35.34 -9.15 -31.85
C ASP A 753 36.23 -8.11 -31.14
N SER A 754 35.72 -6.89 -30.96
CA SER A 754 36.45 -5.83 -30.27
C SER A 754 36.62 -6.05 -28.77
N LEU A 755 35.83 -6.92 -28.15
CA LEU A 755 35.93 -7.31 -26.74
C LEU A 755 36.92 -8.45 -26.54
N GLU A 756 37.11 -9.28 -27.56
CA GLU A 756 38.02 -10.42 -27.54
C GLU A 756 39.45 -9.92 -27.30
N GLY A 757 40.04 -10.29 -26.15
CA GLY A 757 41.37 -9.83 -25.73
C GLY A 757 41.43 -8.51 -24.95
N LYS A 758 40.30 -7.81 -24.72
CA LYS A 758 40.26 -6.57 -23.91
C LYS A 758 40.12 -6.77 -22.39
N GLY A 759 40.50 -7.92 -21.88
CA GLY A 759 40.60 -8.20 -20.44
C GLY A 759 40.48 -9.68 -20.13
N ASP A 760 41.09 -10.12 -19.03
CA ASP A 760 41.20 -11.55 -18.69
C ASP A 760 39.87 -12.22 -18.27
N ARG A 761 38.79 -11.44 -18.15
CA ARG A 761 37.52 -11.87 -17.57
C ARG A 761 36.36 -12.02 -18.55
N ILE A 762 36.49 -11.56 -19.80
CA ILE A 762 35.42 -11.65 -20.80
C ILE A 762 35.78 -12.71 -21.83
N ARG A 763 34.86 -13.64 -22.09
CA ARG A 763 34.99 -14.69 -23.10
C ARG A 763 33.75 -14.70 -23.99
N ILE A 764 33.98 -14.73 -25.29
CA ILE A 764 32.91 -14.85 -26.28
C ILE A 764 32.80 -16.33 -26.67
N LEU A 765 31.60 -16.89 -26.59
CA LEU A 765 31.28 -18.25 -26.99
C LEU A 765 30.34 -18.16 -28.19
N ARG A 766 30.78 -18.56 -29.38
CA ARG A 766 29.97 -18.48 -30.61
C ARG A 766 29.37 -19.85 -30.92
N SER A 767 28.06 -19.90 -31.12
CA SER A 767 27.35 -21.11 -31.56
C SER A 767 27.37 -21.25 -33.08
N ASP A 768 27.63 -22.46 -33.58
CA ASP A 768 27.65 -22.77 -35.02
C ASP A 768 26.25 -22.69 -35.66
N ARG A 769 25.19 -22.80 -34.84
CA ARG A 769 23.80 -22.77 -35.27
C ARG A 769 22.93 -22.04 -34.25
N ARG A 770 21.75 -21.58 -34.69
CA ARG A 770 20.74 -21.04 -33.78
C ARG A 770 20.22 -22.14 -32.85
N LEU A 771 20.28 -21.88 -31.55
CA LEU A 771 19.74 -22.71 -30.48
C LEU A 771 18.53 -22.01 -29.85
N ASN A 772 17.65 -22.77 -29.20
CA ASN A 772 16.69 -22.16 -28.28
C ASN A 772 17.39 -21.60 -27.03
N THR A 773 16.74 -20.69 -26.30
CA THR A 773 17.34 -20.02 -25.13
C THR A 773 17.89 -21.00 -24.09
N SER A 774 17.15 -22.06 -23.77
CA SER A 774 17.58 -23.08 -22.78
C SER A 774 18.81 -23.85 -23.24
N ALA A 775 18.82 -24.31 -24.49
CA ALA A 775 19.95 -25.03 -25.10
C ALA A 775 21.22 -24.17 -25.17
N LEU A 776 21.07 -22.86 -25.42
CA LEU A 776 22.19 -21.91 -25.41
C LEU A 776 22.82 -21.79 -24.01
N TYR A 777 22.01 -21.61 -22.97
CA TYR A 777 22.49 -21.55 -21.59
C TYR A 777 23.10 -22.88 -21.14
N ASN A 778 22.46 -24.01 -21.44
CA ASN A 778 22.99 -25.35 -21.16
C ASN A 778 24.37 -25.52 -21.80
N TRP A 779 24.50 -25.21 -23.10
CA TRP A 779 25.79 -25.28 -23.79
C TRP A 779 26.85 -24.35 -23.18
N ALA A 780 26.51 -23.08 -22.94
CA ALA A 780 27.42 -22.11 -22.35
C ALA A 780 27.86 -22.52 -20.93
N SER A 781 26.98 -23.15 -20.15
CA SER A 781 27.29 -23.64 -18.79
C SER A 781 28.39 -24.70 -18.79
N THR A 782 28.49 -25.52 -19.86
CA THR A 782 29.57 -26.51 -19.99
C THR A 782 30.96 -25.86 -20.15
N GLN A 783 31.00 -24.63 -20.66
CA GLN A 783 32.23 -23.85 -20.90
C GLN A 783 32.63 -22.97 -19.71
N ALA A 784 31.75 -22.88 -18.70
CA ALA A 784 31.95 -22.11 -17.48
C ALA A 784 32.97 -22.78 -16.55
N LYS A 785 33.84 -21.97 -15.95
CA LYS A 785 34.86 -22.39 -14.99
C LYS A 785 34.46 -22.14 -13.54
N GLY A 786 33.42 -21.35 -13.31
CA GLY A 786 32.93 -21.00 -11.99
C GLY A 786 32.24 -22.16 -11.28
N ASP A 787 32.35 -22.16 -9.96
CA ASP A 787 31.62 -23.06 -9.06
C ASP A 787 30.12 -22.69 -9.02
N TYR A 788 29.82 -21.43 -9.33
CA TYR A 788 28.47 -20.87 -9.44
C TYR A 788 28.25 -20.29 -10.83
N LEU A 789 27.04 -20.49 -11.34
CA LEU A 789 26.55 -19.90 -12.57
C LEU A 789 25.58 -18.77 -12.23
N VAL A 790 25.68 -17.66 -12.95
CA VAL A 790 24.64 -16.64 -13.01
C VAL A 790 24.10 -16.60 -14.43
N LEU A 791 22.83 -16.94 -14.60
CA LEU A 791 22.10 -16.74 -15.85
C LEU A 791 21.55 -15.31 -15.83
N LEU A 792 22.05 -14.46 -16.73
CA LEU A 792 21.73 -13.04 -16.75
C LEU A 792 21.10 -12.66 -18.09
N SER A 793 19.88 -12.12 -18.04
CA SER A 793 19.20 -11.60 -19.23
C SER A 793 19.99 -10.42 -19.82
N ALA A 794 20.08 -10.37 -21.15
CA ALA A 794 20.65 -9.22 -21.85
C ALA A 794 19.86 -7.92 -21.59
N GLN A 795 18.61 -7.99 -21.12
CA GLN A 795 17.81 -6.81 -20.77
C GLN A 795 18.00 -6.36 -19.31
N ALA A 796 18.75 -7.11 -18.50
CA ALA A 796 18.98 -6.79 -17.10
C ALA A 796 20.20 -5.90 -16.94
N GLN A 797 20.08 -4.84 -16.13
CA GLN A 797 21.21 -4.00 -15.73
C GLN A 797 21.40 -4.00 -14.22
N VAL A 798 22.65 -4.16 -13.77
CA VAL A 798 23.00 -4.18 -12.35
C VAL A 798 22.82 -2.81 -11.73
N ILE A 799 22.10 -2.73 -10.60
CA ILE A 799 21.89 -1.48 -9.86
C ILE A 799 22.91 -1.32 -8.74
N ASN A 800 23.02 -2.31 -7.85
CA ASN A 800 23.82 -2.22 -6.64
C ASN A 800 25.15 -2.97 -6.75
N ALA A 801 26.20 -2.43 -6.12
CA ALA A 801 27.56 -2.86 -6.39
C ALA A 801 27.95 -4.21 -5.75
N ASN A 802 27.22 -4.61 -4.71
CA ASN A 802 27.40 -5.83 -3.93
C ASN A 802 26.47 -6.97 -4.38
N TRP A 803 25.80 -6.86 -5.54
CA TRP A 803 24.80 -7.83 -5.97
C TRP A 803 25.31 -9.29 -6.00
N LEU A 804 26.53 -9.55 -6.49
CA LEU A 804 27.12 -10.90 -6.46
C LEU A 804 27.40 -11.39 -5.04
N ASP A 805 27.91 -10.53 -4.16
CA ASP A 805 28.13 -10.88 -2.75
C ASP A 805 26.79 -11.23 -2.08
N SER A 806 25.73 -10.47 -2.37
CA SER A 806 24.37 -10.74 -1.88
C SER A 806 23.81 -12.09 -2.35
N LEU A 807 23.96 -12.40 -3.64
CA LEU A 807 23.54 -13.70 -4.19
C LEU A 807 24.34 -14.85 -3.57
N LEU A 808 25.67 -14.71 -3.48
CA LEU A 808 26.56 -15.72 -2.89
C LEU A 808 26.35 -15.92 -1.38
N ASN A 809 25.95 -14.88 -0.66
CA ASN A 809 25.62 -14.98 0.76
C ASN A 809 24.52 -16.03 1.01
N GLN A 810 23.52 -16.09 0.11
CA GLN A 810 22.47 -17.11 0.15
C GLN A 810 22.88 -18.41 -0.54
N ALA A 811 23.49 -18.34 -1.73
CA ALA A 811 23.75 -19.51 -2.56
C ALA A 811 24.81 -20.48 -1.99
N GLN A 812 25.63 -20.03 -1.03
CA GLN A 812 26.60 -20.89 -0.33
C GLN A 812 25.99 -21.70 0.82
N ARG A 813 24.73 -21.46 1.18
CA ARG A 813 24.02 -22.29 2.16
C ARG A 813 23.75 -23.68 1.57
N PRO A 814 24.03 -24.78 2.28
CA PRO A 814 23.83 -26.13 1.75
C PRO A 814 22.40 -26.41 1.28
N GLU A 815 21.40 -25.91 2.01
CA GLU A 815 19.98 -26.10 1.70
C GLU A 815 19.47 -25.24 0.53
N VAL A 816 20.21 -24.23 0.07
CA VAL A 816 19.76 -23.31 -1.00
C VAL A 816 20.29 -23.76 -2.35
N GLY A 817 19.39 -24.02 -3.30
CA GLY A 817 19.75 -24.43 -4.66
C GLY A 817 19.87 -23.25 -5.62
N ILE A 818 18.91 -22.32 -5.53
CA ILE A 818 18.77 -21.21 -6.48
C ILE A 818 18.57 -19.89 -5.73
N VAL A 819 19.17 -18.82 -6.23
CA VAL A 819 18.98 -17.45 -5.70
C VAL A 819 18.61 -16.48 -6.82
N GLY A 820 17.57 -15.68 -6.62
CA GLY A 820 17.13 -14.66 -7.58
C GLY A 820 17.17 -13.23 -7.04
N SER A 821 17.29 -12.27 -7.95
CA SER A 821 17.31 -10.84 -7.62
C SER A 821 15.92 -10.20 -7.56
N LYS A 822 15.84 -9.00 -6.99
CA LYS A 822 14.73 -8.04 -7.15
C LYS A 822 14.82 -7.29 -8.48
N GLN A 823 13.71 -7.20 -9.23
CA GLN A 823 13.63 -6.43 -10.47
C GLN A 823 12.85 -5.13 -10.26
N MET A 824 13.35 -4.04 -10.84
CA MET A 824 12.73 -2.72 -10.75
C MET A 824 12.83 -1.95 -12.06
N ASP A 825 12.02 -0.90 -12.19
CA ASP A 825 12.13 0.09 -13.26
C ASP A 825 13.06 1.26 -12.90
N ILE A 826 13.24 2.20 -13.84
CA ILE A 826 14.08 3.39 -13.65
C ILE A 826 13.58 4.34 -12.57
N ARG A 827 12.30 4.22 -12.16
CA ARG A 827 11.68 5.03 -11.10
C ARG A 827 11.83 4.38 -9.72
N GLY A 828 12.43 3.18 -9.65
CA GLY A 828 12.56 2.42 -8.42
C GLY A 828 11.25 1.75 -7.99
N ILE A 829 10.34 1.51 -8.94
CA ILE A 829 9.15 0.70 -8.75
C ILE A 829 9.49 -0.76 -9.07
N THR A 830 9.06 -1.66 -8.21
CA THR A 830 9.29 -3.10 -8.37
C THR A 830 8.46 -3.64 -9.51
N THR A 831 9.15 -4.26 -10.47
CA THR A 831 8.54 -4.85 -11.66
C THR A 831 8.34 -6.35 -11.49
N GLN A 832 9.19 -7.00 -10.69
CA GLN A 832 9.06 -8.40 -10.33
C GLN A 832 9.81 -8.68 -9.01
N ALA A 833 9.26 -9.54 -8.17
CA ALA A 833 9.86 -10.01 -6.94
C ALA A 833 9.26 -11.37 -6.58
N GLY A 834 10.06 -12.44 -6.59
CA GLY A 834 9.59 -13.82 -6.42
C GLY A 834 8.57 -14.27 -7.47
N LEU A 835 8.52 -15.57 -7.78
CA LEU A 835 7.50 -16.13 -8.64
C LEU A 835 6.70 -17.21 -7.91
N VAL A 836 5.38 -17.15 -8.10
CA VAL A 836 4.39 -18.08 -7.52
C VAL A 836 3.54 -18.67 -8.64
N LEU A 837 3.03 -19.87 -8.40
CA LEU A 837 2.20 -20.64 -9.33
C LEU A 837 0.72 -20.42 -9.01
N LYS A 838 -0.10 -20.36 -10.06
CA LYS A 838 -1.54 -20.14 -9.95
C LYS A 838 -2.31 -21.40 -10.31
N PRO A 839 -3.40 -21.73 -9.61
CA PRO A 839 -4.23 -22.88 -9.96
C PRO A 839 -4.78 -22.86 -11.39
N ASP A 840 -4.88 -21.69 -12.01
CA ASP A 840 -5.31 -21.50 -13.42
C ASP A 840 -4.21 -21.81 -14.45
N GLY A 841 -3.05 -22.32 -14.03
CA GLY A 841 -1.92 -22.64 -14.90
C GLY A 841 -0.95 -21.50 -15.17
N GLY A 842 -1.25 -20.29 -14.69
CA GLY A 842 -0.35 -19.15 -14.89
C GLY A 842 0.75 -19.03 -13.82
N VAL A 843 1.78 -18.26 -14.14
CA VAL A 843 2.80 -17.80 -13.18
C VAL A 843 2.49 -16.36 -12.79
N GLY A 844 2.66 -16.02 -11.51
CA GLY A 844 2.50 -14.67 -10.98
C GLY A 844 3.77 -14.18 -10.30
N SER A 845 3.90 -12.86 -10.15
CA SER A 845 4.94 -12.23 -9.33
C SER A 845 4.30 -11.43 -8.22
N VAL A 846 5.00 -11.31 -7.10
CA VAL A 846 4.56 -10.51 -5.95
C VAL A 846 5.29 -9.17 -5.89
N PHE A 847 4.80 -8.26 -5.04
CA PHE A 847 5.26 -6.88 -4.82
C PHE A 847 5.30 -5.95 -6.05
N ILE A 848 4.64 -6.33 -7.16
CA ILE A 848 4.58 -5.48 -8.36
C ILE A 848 3.96 -4.12 -8.01
N GLY A 849 4.58 -3.04 -8.49
CA GLY A 849 4.10 -1.67 -8.26
C GLY A 849 4.57 -1.05 -6.94
N GLU A 850 5.18 -1.83 -6.04
CA GLU A 850 5.71 -1.27 -4.80
C GLU A 850 7.04 -0.54 -5.02
N ARG A 851 7.24 0.57 -4.31
CA ARG A 851 8.53 1.27 -4.29
C ARG A 851 9.62 0.40 -3.67
N LYS A 852 10.86 0.59 -4.12
CA LYS A 852 12.03 -0.19 -3.66
C LYS A 852 12.23 -0.24 -2.15
N ASP A 853 11.77 0.78 -1.43
CA ASP A 853 11.91 1.01 0.02
C ASP A 853 10.64 0.64 0.82
N ALA A 854 9.58 0.20 0.16
CA ALA A 854 8.36 -0.26 0.83
C ALA A 854 8.65 -1.53 1.66
N LYS A 855 8.07 -1.62 2.87
CA LYS A 855 8.13 -2.82 3.71
C LYS A 855 7.50 -4.03 2.99
N GLY A 856 6.39 -3.80 2.30
CA GLY A 856 5.56 -4.85 1.68
C GLY A 856 4.84 -5.72 2.71
N TYR A 857 4.04 -6.65 2.20
CA TYR A 857 3.33 -7.64 3.01
C TYR A 857 4.29 -8.44 3.92
N LEU A 858 3.98 -8.51 5.22
CA LEU A 858 4.81 -9.14 6.27
C LEU A 858 6.28 -8.67 6.30
N ASN A 859 6.55 -7.41 5.89
CA ASN A 859 7.89 -6.87 5.65
C ASN A 859 8.73 -7.64 4.61
N GLY A 860 8.09 -8.53 3.84
CA GLY A 860 8.74 -9.44 2.92
C GLY A 860 9.49 -8.74 1.80
N HIS A 861 9.08 -7.55 1.40
CA HIS A 861 9.70 -6.83 0.28
C HIS A 861 11.12 -6.33 0.60
N GLN A 862 11.49 -6.28 1.88
CA GLN A 862 12.83 -5.96 2.38
C GLN A 862 13.57 -7.20 2.92
N ALA A 863 12.92 -8.36 3.00
CA ALA A 863 13.44 -9.57 3.61
C ALA A 863 13.77 -10.67 2.60
N GLU A 864 14.65 -11.59 2.98
CA GLU A 864 14.92 -12.81 2.22
C GLU A 864 13.72 -13.75 2.32
N GLN A 865 13.33 -14.38 1.21
CA GLN A 865 12.13 -15.24 1.16
C GLN A 865 12.30 -16.45 0.26
N ASN A 866 11.65 -17.55 0.65
CA ASN A 866 11.49 -18.71 -0.23
C ASN A 866 10.27 -18.55 -1.15
N TYR A 867 10.47 -18.79 -2.45
CA TYR A 867 9.42 -18.80 -3.47
C TYR A 867 9.49 -20.06 -4.32
N SER A 868 8.45 -20.32 -5.12
CA SER A 868 8.41 -21.44 -6.05
C SER A 868 9.40 -21.29 -7.19
N ALA A 869 9.58 -20.06 -7.67
CA ALA A 869 10.60 -19.73 -8.64
C ALA A 869 11.12 -18.29 -8.48
N VAL A 870 12.16 -17.97 -9.24
CA VAL A 870 12.69 -16.62 -9.39
C VAL A 870 12.92 -16.32 -10.87
N SER A 871 12.97 -15.03 -11.21
CA SER A 871 13.10 -14.56 -12.58
C SER A 871 14.38 -15.06 -13.28
N GLY A 872 14.25 -15.50 -14.53
CA GLY A 872 15.35 -15.65 -15.47
C GLY A 872 16.08 -14.34 -15.82
N ALA A 873 15.62 -13.17 -15.33
CA ALA A 873 16.35 -11.92 -15.46
C ALA A 873 17.73 -11.97 -14.80
N CYS A 874 17.84 -12.57 -13.61
CA CYS A 874 19.10 -12.84 -12.92
C CYS A 874 18.89 -13.95 -11.89
N LEU A 875 19.47 -15.11 -12.17
CA LEU A 875 19.37 -16.32 -11.35
C LEU A 875 20.76 -16.90 -11.10
N MET A 876 21.10 -17.18 -9.84
CA MET A 876 22.33 -17.86 -9.44
C MET A 876 22.06 -19.30 -9.00
N ILE A 877 22.89 -20.25 -9.45
CA ILE A 877 22.83 -21.66 -9.08
C ILE A 877 24.24 -22.26 -8.99
N ARG A 878 24.43 -23.23 -8.08
CA ARG A 878 25.67 -24.03 -8.03
C ARG A 878 25.81 -24.84 -9.32
N LYS A 879 26.97 -24.77 -9.99
CA LYS A 879 27.19 -25.46 -11.26
C LYS A 879 26.94 -26.97 -11.14
N ALA A 880 27.47 -27.59 -10.08
CA ALA A 880 27.25 -29.02 -9.83
C ALA A 880 25.77 -29.39 -9.65
N LEU A 881 24.96 -28.51 -9.05
CA LEU A 881 23.52 -28.74 -8.92
C LEU A 881 22.82 -28.59 -10.28
N TYR A 882 23.16 -27.56 -11.05
CA TYR A 882 22.62 -27.33 -12.39
C TYR A 882 22.85 -28.56 -13.29
N GLU A 883 24.06 -29.13 -13.26
CA GLU A 883 24.40 -30.37 -13.98
C GLU A 883 23.62 -31.58 -13.44
N ALA A 884 23.50 -31.72 -12.11
CA ALA A 884 22.83 -32.85 -11.48
C ALA A 884 21.32 -32.92 -11.75
N ILE A 885 20.64 -31.77 -11.87
CA ILE A 885 19.21 -31.69 -12.18
C ILE A 885 18.90 -31.60 -13.68
N GLY A 886 19.93 -31.74 -14.53
CA GLY A 886 19.80 -31.77 -15.99
C GLY A 886 19.60 -30.41 -16.66
N GLY A 887 19.97 -29.31 -15.99
CA GLY A 887 19.91 -27.96 -16.54
C GLY A 887 18.50 -27.49 -16.92
N LEU A 888 18.45 -26.51 -17.83
CA LEU A 888 17.20 -25.98 -18.37
C LEU A 888 16.56 -26.98 -19.35
N ASP A 889 15.24 -27.09 -19.33
CA ASP A 889 14.49 -27.94 -20.26
C ASP A 889 14.51 -27.35 -21.68
N GLU A 890 14.95 -28.15 -22.66
CA GLU A 890 15.05 -27.74 -24.07
C GLU A 890 13.79 -28.04 -24.89
N GLY A 891 12.70 -28.44 -24.23
CA GLY A 891 11.43 -28.86 -24.81
C GLY A 891 10.42 -27.72 -25.08
N PRO A 892 9.11 -27.96 -24.90
CA PRO A 892 8.02 -27.07 -25.34
C PRO A 892 8.04 -25.65 -24.76
N PHE A 893 8.68 -25.46 -23.60
CA PHE A 893 8.76 -24.19 -22.87
C PHE A 893 10.22 -23.69 -22.78
N ALA A 894 11.09 -24.12 -23.68
CA ALA A 894 12.52 -23.76 -23.67
C ALA A 894 12.80 -22.25 -23.86
N GLU A 895 11.87 -21.53 -24.49
CA GLU A 895 11.95 -20.08 -24.73
C GLU A 895 11.21 -19.25 -23.66
N ALA A 896 10.37 -19.89 -22.83
CA ALA A 896 9.52 -19.23 -21.85
C ALA A 896 9.26 -20.16 -20.66
N PHE A 897 9.58 -19.75 -19.43
CA PHE A 897 9.37 -20.49 -18.18
C PHE A 897 10.33 -21.66 -17.89
N ALA A 898 11.40 -21.85 -18.66
CA ALA A 898 12.44 -22.84 -18.32
C ALA A 898 13.15 -22.53 -16.98
N ASP A 899 13.22 -21.26 -16.59
CA ASP A 899 13.68 -20.80 -15.28
C ASP A 899 12.76 -21.27 -14.14
N VAL A 900 11.44 -21.28 -14.36
CA VAL A 900 10.46 -21.82 -13.40
C VAL A 900 10.64 -23.33 -13.25
N ASP A 901 10.75 -24.06 -14.37
CA ASP A 901 11.01 -25.51 -14.36
C ASP A 901 12.31 -25.86 -13.61
N LEU A 902 13.38 -25.09 -13.81
CA LEU A 902 14.64 -25.28 -13.11
C LEU A 902 14.48 -25.14 -11.59
N CYS A 903 13.70 -24.15 -11.14
CA CYS A 903 13.39 -23.95 -9.72
C CYS A 903 12.59 -25.11 -9.15
N LEU A 904 11.62 -25.64 -9.89
CA LEU A 904 10.80 -26.78 -9.46
C LEU A 904 11.61 -28.08 -9.41
N LYS A 905 12.52 -28.31 -10.38
CA LYS A 905 13.49 -29.41 -10.32
C LYS A 905 14.39 -29.33 -9.09
N ALA A 906 14.89 -28.14 -8.76
CA ALA A 906 15.69 -27.94 -7.56
C ALA A 906 14.89 -28.20 -6.28
N ALA A 907 13.62 -27.77 -6.23
CA ALA A 907 12.71 -28.01 -5.12
C ALA A 907 12.42 -29.51 -4.93
N ASP A 908 12.20 -30.27 -6.01
CA ASP A 908 12.02 -31.73 -5.97
C ASP A 908 13.28 -32.46 -5.51
N ALA A 909 14.46 -31.89 -5.75
CA ALA A 909 15.74 -32.36 -5.20
C ALA A 909 15.97 -31.92 -3.73
N GLY A 910 15.00 -31.26 -3.09
CA GLY A 910 15.04 -30.85 -1.69
C GLY A 910 15.74 -29.53 -1.41
N PHE A 911 16.02 -28.72 -2.44
CA PHE A 911 16.65 -27.41 -2.29
C PHE A 911 15.65 -26.26 -2.22
N LEU A 912 16.01 -25.21 -1.49
CA LEU A 912 15.27 -23.96 -1.42
C LEU A 912 15.61 -23.06 -2.62
N THR A 913 14.58 -22.37 -3.13
CA THR A 913 14.72 -21.23 -4.04
C THR A 913 14.54 -19.95 -3.23
N VAL A 914 15.59 -19.14 -3.14
CA VAL A 914 15.62 -17.90 -2.34
C VAL A 914 15.56 -16.69 -3.24
N TRP A 915 14.65 -15.77 -2.95
CA TRP A 915 14.68 -14.42 -3.51
C TRP A 915 15.35 -13.47 -2.52
N THR A 916 16.31 -12.67 -3.00
CA THR A 916 17.00 -11.67 -2.20
C THR A 916 16.62 -10.25 -2.58
N SER A 917 16.26 -9.46 -1.57
CA SER A 917 16.04 -8.02 -1.70
C SER A 917 17.36 -7.24 -1.89
N GLN A 918 18.50 -7.88 -1.61
CA GLN A 918 19.84 -7.30 -1.58
C GLN A 918 20.58 -7.37 -2.92
N ALA A 919 20.03 -8.04 -3.94
CA ALA A 919 20.51 -7.97 -5.32
C ALA A 919 19.43 -7.33 -6.20
N GLN A 920 19.76 -6.23 -6.87
CA GLN A 920 18.80 -5.38 -7.55
C GLN A 920 19.16 -5.19 -9.02
N MET A 921 18.19 -5.47 -9.89
CA MET A 921 18.32 -5.37 -11.34
C MET A 921 17.30 -4.38 -11.91
N LEU A 922 17.73 -3.55 -12.85
CA LEU A 922 16.83 -2.82 -13.73
C LEU A 922 16.36 -3.80 -14.81
N HIS A 923 15.07 -4.11 -14.84
CA HIS A 923 14.47 -5.05 -15.80
C HIS A 923 12.96 -4.80 -15.90
N PRO A 924 12.33 -4.90 -17.09
CA PRO A 924 10.89 -4.63 -17.25
C PRO A 924 10.00 -5.60 -16.46
N GLY A 925 10.50 -6.78 -16.11
CA GLY A 925 9.78 -7.75 -15.26
C GLY A 925 8.55 -8.40 -15.91
N THR A 926 8.32 -8.16 -17.21
CA THR A 926 7.20 -8.72 -17.97
C THR A 926 7.32 -10.25 -18.03
N LEU A 927 6.26 -10.95 -17.62
CA LEU A 927 6.15 -12.39 -17.80
C LEU A 927 5.91 -12.72 -19.29
N PRO A 928 6.46 -13.83 -19.80
CA PRO A 928 6.23 -14.24 -21.19
C PRO A 928 4.73 -14.47 -21.48
N ASP A 929 4.24 -13.93 -22.60
CA ASP A 929 2.92 -14.25 -23.14
C ASP A 929 3.03 -15.47 -24.08
N ALA A 930 3.02 -16.66 -23.48
CA ALA A 930 3.25 -17.93 -24.17
C ALA A 930 2.29 -19.02 -23.64
N PRO A 931 1.00 -19.02 -24.04
CA PRO A 931 -0.01 -19.89 -23.46
C PRO A 931 0.31 -21.39 -23.63
N GLN A 932 0.82 -21.81 -24.79
CA GLN A 932 1.21 -23.21 -25.02
C GLN A 932 2.37 -23.66 -24.12
N ALA A 933 3.33 -22.75 -23.85
CA ALA A 933 4.44 -23.04 -22.95
C ALA A 933 3.97 -23.13 -21.49
N ALA A 934 3.03 -22.25 -21.09
CA ALA A 934 2.42 -22.29 -19.77
C ALA A 934 1.62 -23.59 -19.55
N GLU A 935 0.81 -24.01 -20.54
CA GLU A 935 0.07 -25.29 -20.50
C GLU A 935 1.03 -26.48 -20.37
N ALA A 936 2.11 -26.53 -21.15
CA ALA A 936 3.09 -27.61 -21.07
C ALA A 936 3.82 -27.64 -19.71
N LEU A 937 4.12 -26.47 -19.13
CA LEU A 937 4.70 -26.37 -17.79
C LEU A 937 3.71 -26.85 -16.72
N GLN A 938 2.45 -26.45 -16.82
CA GLN A 938 1.39 -26.86 -15.90
C GLN A 938 1.15 -28.38 -15.97
N GLU A 939 1.11 -28.96 -17.17
CA GLU A 939 0.97 -30.41 -17.35
C GLU A 939 2.11 -31.17 -16.68
N LYS A 940 3.35 -30.69 -16.82
CA LYS A 940 4.54 -31.27 -16.19
C LYS A 940 4.49 -31.15 -14.66
N TRP A 941 3.94 -30.06 -14.12
CA TRP A 941 4.03 -29.70 -12.69
C TRP A 941 2.66 -29.57 -12.01
N GLN A 942 1.66 -30.33 -12.45
CA GLN A 942 0.25 -30.15 -12.06
C GLN A 942 0.05 -30.02 -10.54
N ALA A 943 0.65 -30.93 -9.76
CA ALA A 943 0.52 -30.93 -8.30
C ALA A 943 1.06 -29.64 -7.64
N ARG A 944 2.14 -29.05 -8.17
CA ARG A 944 2.73 -27.81 -7.67
C ARG A 944 1.87 -26.59 -8.00
N PHE A 945 1.19 -26.59 -9.15
CA PHE A 945 0.25 -25.53 -9.53
C PHE A 945 -1.04 -25.59 -8.72
N GLU A 946 -1.52 -26.79 -8.39
CA GLU A 946 -2.71 -26.98 -7.53
C GLU A 946 -2.45 -26.52 -6.09
N HIS A 947 -1.25 -26.80 -5.56
CA HIS A 947 -0.89 -26.51 -4.16
C HIS A 947 0.49 -25.85 -4.07
N ASP A 948 0.57 -24.57 -4.41
CA ASP A 948 1.79 -23.78 -4.23
C ASP A 948 1.95 -23.32 -2.77
N THR A 949 2.94 -23.89 -2.06
CA THR A 949 3.27 -23.54 -0.67
C THR A 949 3.92 -22.16 -0.51
N ALA A 950 4.45 -21.55 -1.56
CA ALA A 950 5.00 -20.19 -1.50
C ALA A 950 3.91 -19.10 -1.42
N ARG A 951 2.65 -19.47 -1.62
CA ARG A 951 1.50 -18.57 -1.59
C ARG A 951 0.47 -19.03 -0.56
N ASN A 952 -0.05 -18.10 0.22
CA ASN A 952 -1.25 -18.39 1.02
C ASN A 952 -2.49 -18.42 0.10
N PRO A 953 -3.32 -19.49 0.11
CA PRO A 953 -4.49 -19.58 -0.75
C PRO A 953 -5.54 -18.49 -0.50
N ASN A 954 -5.53 -17.88 0.69
CA ASN A 954 -6.44 -16.79 1.09
C ASN A 954 -6.04 -15.41 0.51
N LEU A 955 -4.92 -15.33 -0.22
CA LEU A 955 -4.44 -14.10 -0.87
C LEU A 955 -4.64 -14.17 -2.39
N ALA A 956 -5.25 -13.12 -2.95
CA ALA A 956 -5.42 -12.92 -4.37
C ALA A 956 -4.18 -12.27 -4.99
N LEU A 957 -3.78 -12.75 -6.18
CA LEU A 957 -2.66 -12.21 -6.96
C LEU A 957 -3.09 -11.00 -7.80
N ILE A 958 -3.69 -10.00 -7.15
CA ILE A 958 -4.11 -8.74 -7.75
C ILE A 958 -3.26 -7.60 -7.15
N GLY A 959 -2.90 -6.62 -7.97
CA GLY A 959 -2.06 -5.50 -7.53
C GLY A 959 -0.67 -5.97 -7.10
N THR A 960 -0.34 -5.81 -5.81
CA THR A 960 0.95 -6.23 -5.23
C THR A 960 1.05 -7.74 -4.99
N GLY A 961 -0.02 -8.51 -5.24
CA GLY A 961 -0.02 -9.97 -5.06
C GLY A 961 -0.43 -10.45 -3.67
N PHE A 962 -0.83 -9.55 -2.77
CA PHE A 962 -1.23 -9.86 -1.39
C PHE A 962 -2.57 -9.22 -1.02
N ALA A 963 -3.48 -9.10 -1.98
CA ALA A 963 -4.83 -8.64 -1.69
C ALA A 963 -5.63 -9.73 -0.97
N LEU A 964 -6.50 -9.35 -0.03
CA LEU A 964 -7.42 -10.29 0.62
C LEU A 964 -8.27 -11.01 -0.46
N GLY A 965 -8.29 -12.34 -0.41
CA GLY A 965 -9.10 -13.17 -1.29
C GLY A 965 -10.60 -12.95 -1.11
N THR A 966 -11.40 -13.45 -2.04
CA THR A 966 -12.86 -13.36 -1.96
C THR A 966 -13.37 -14.10 -0.71
N ALA A 967 -14.41 -13.55 -0.09
CA ALA A 967 -15.10 -14.22 1.02
C ALA A 967 -15.89 -15.41 0.46
N VAL A 968 -15.38 -16.62 0.71
CA VAL A 968 -15.98 -17.88 0.25
C VAL A 968 -16.10 -18.82 1.44
N ALA A 969 -17.22 -19.56 1.49
CA ALA A 969 -17.41 -20.60 2.47
C ALA A 969 -16.34 -21.68 2.36
N VAL A 970 -15.93 -22.19 3.52
CA VAL A 970 -15.06 -23.37 3.58
C VAL A 970 -15.82 -24.56 2.99
N ASP A 971 -15.17 -25.32 2.11
CA ASP A 971 -15.68 -26.61 1.66
C ASP A 971 -15.53 -27.66 2.77
N TRP A 972 -16.44 -27.60 3.73
CA TRP A 972 -16.49 -28.51 4.87
C TRP A 972 -16.73 -29.96 4.44
N ALA A 973 -17.44 -30.19 3.33
CA ALA A 973 -17.69 -31.54 2.84
C ALA A 973 -16.40 -32.21 2.34
N ARG A 974 -15.56 -31.45 1.62
CA ARG A 974 -14.25 -31.92 1.17
C ARG A 974 -13.29 -32.23 2.31
N LEU A 975 -13.42 -31.56 3.47
CA LEU A 975 -12.59 -31.87 4.64
C LEU A 975 -12.96 -33.16 5.36
N LEU A 976 -14.24 -33.54 5.29
CA LEU A 976 -14.76 -34.73 5.95
C LEU A 976 -14.57 -36.00 5.10
N ALA A 977 -14.31 -35.82 3.80
CA ALA A 977 -14.10 -36.86 2.81
C ALA A 977 -12.61 -37.15 2.65
#